data_AF-A0A3N5I2K8-F1
#
_entry.id   AF-A0A3N5I2K8-F1
#
_cell.length_a   1.000
_cell.length_b   1.000
_cell.length_c   1.000
_cell.angle_alpha   90.00
_cell.angle_beta   90.00
_cell.angle_gamma   90.00
#
_symmetry.space_group_name_H-M   'P 1'
#
loop_
_entity.id
_entity.type
_entity.pdbx_description
1 polymer ?
#
loop_
_entity_poly.entity_id
_entity_poly.type
_entity_poly.pdbx_seq_one_letter_code
_entity_poly.pdbx_strand_id
1 'polypeptide(L)'
;GPADMDLGKYADADRIARQLQKEVHFTVNEKQHNVTLTDDGVREAERLAGVESFYTAGNMDWPHLIDNSLKAHYLYKLDVNYVVKDRQIVIVDEFTGRLMEGRQWSDGLHQAVEAKEGVPIKQETQTFATITLQNFFKLYHKLAGMTGTAMTEANEFWKIYKLDVIAIPTNREMQRIEHPDKIYLSEKDKFGALADEIERTHKWDVIVMKDGTEHWGALQSGPDAEEIKLKDKETREVITIPAGKVGHLERAGRPVLVGTVSIEKSERLSALLERRGIRHEVLNAKQHGREADIVAQAGRKGAVTIATNMAGRGTDIILGGNPETMAWAQLQHKYPTRLEVPEDEWEALVNEIEQREQMKREGQEVRSLGGLYVIGTERHESRRIDLQLRGRCGRQGDPGSSRFYLSLDDDLMRVFAGDFVKSVMERMGMQEGEAIESNLVTRRIAAAQKKVEERNFEIRKSLLEYDEVMDEQRKRVYGYRQQILDGVSCRKLILEQIRDQTHKFVKIFLDKDYGANSFAAYASSQLGCALEPKDFRNVDYKTADVYSRDQAERSLEALVVESVEESLPEAMSTEEWNWKALANWSNSRFGTNYRDQELQKFERDALIDHLIAKAHEKIQAADLSEGATLLDESFGRRSLCGWVRHKFGIEVTPDEFANLEEFDQVAKLLIDRAEKAYEEKESEYPILTGISAFTARQGTQIHLDREGLASWLLGRFGIELPIDEMLLNRDELKAQLIQLSQAVADTSQIRIREAHERISGLFEKTSDPATTLSLAVSQHQAIGDFANYLSGELGYQAQVEDLGRMNRSQLEVLVDRAIDDRFHPEMRRMERQVLLTIVDEAWKNHLLAMDHLRSSVQL
;
A
#
# COMPACT_ATOMS: atom_id res chain seq x y z
N GLY A 1 -11.74 2.25 -2.19
CA GLY A 1 -13.02 2.76 -2.71
C GLY A 1 -13.66 3.65 -1.66
N PRO A 2 -14.94 3.99 -1.77
CA PRO A 2 -15.61 4.76 -0.73
C PRO A 2 -15.65 3.96 0.58
N ALA A 3 -15.36 4.63 1.70
CA ALA A 3 -15.54 4.10 3.03
C ALA A 3 -17.03 4.14 3.40
N ASP A 4 -17.55 3.05 3.97
CA ASP A 4 -18.87 3.00 4.60
C ASP A 4 -18.77 3.57 6.03
N MET A 5 -18.30 4.82 6.13
CA MET A 5 -18.25 5.56 7.39
C MET A 5 -19.39 6.56 7.46
N ASP A 6 -19.92 6.75 8.68
CA ASP A 6 -20.88 7.82 8.95
C ASP A 6 -20.19 9.18 8.81
N LEU A 7 -20.49 9.86 7.70
CA LEU A 7 -19.97 11.20 7.40
C LEU A 7 -20.34 12.25 8.47
N GLY A 8 -21.38 11.99 9.27
CA GLY A 8 -21.77 12.84 10.39
C GLY A 8 -20.65 13.01 11.43
N LYS A 9 -19.82 11.98 11.63
CA LYS A 9 -18.75 12.02 12.63
C LYS A 9 -17.68 13.08 12.35
N TYR A 10 -17.41 13.42 11.09
CA TYR A 10 -16.46 14.51 10.77
C TYR A 10 -16.99 15.89 11.19
N ALA A 11 -18.29 16.12 11.03
CA ALA A 11 -18.93 17.36 11.48
C ALA A 11 -18.96 17.43 13.01
N ASP A 12 -19.18 16.31 13.69
CA ASP A 12 -19.08 16.25 15.15
C ASP A 12 -17.65 16.44 15.66
N ALA A 13 -16.66 15.82 15.01
CA ALA A 13 -15.25 16.03 15.34
C ALA A 13 -14.84 17.50 15.15
N ASP A 14 -15.30 18.17 14.09
CA ASP A 14 -15.10 19.63 13.90
C ASP A 14 -15.73 20.45 15.03
N ARG A 15 -16.94 20.09 15.44
CA ARG A 15 -17.63 20.73 16.56
C ARG A 15 -16.86 20.57 17.88
N ILE A 16 -16.27 19.40 18.12
CA ILE A 16 -15.43 19.14 19.31
C ILE A 16 -14.13 19.93 19.21
N ALA A 17 -13.41 19.84 18.08
CA ALA A 17 -12.12 20.50 17.88
C ALA A 17 -12.19 22.01 18.09
N ARG A 18 -13.29 22.68 17.68
CA ARG A 18 -13.51 24.12 17.92
C ARG A 18 -13.70 24.50 19.38
N GLN A 19 -14.11 23.55 20.23
CA GLN A 19 -14.34 23.77 21.66
C GLN A 19 -13.09 23.47 22.51
N LEU A 20 -12.15 22.69 21.96
CA LEU A 20 -10.87 22.44 22.60
C LEU A 20 -9.99 23.69 22.58
N GLN A 21 -9.25 23.88 23.66
CA GLN A 21 -8.33 25.02 23.84
C GLN A 21 -6.88 24.64 23.59
N LYS A 22 -6.21 25.38 22.71
CA LYS A 22 -4.77 25.23 22.40
C LYS A 22 -3.90 25.43 23.65
N GLU A 23 -2.84 24.65 23.77
CA GLU A 23 -1.89 24.60 24.91
C GLU A 23 -2.47 24.09 26.24
N VAL A 24 -3.78 23.78 26.30
CA VAL A 24 -4.42 23.14 27.46
C VAL A 24 -4.84 21.72 27.08
N HIS A 25 -5.64 21.61 26.03
CA HIS A 25 -6.22 20.35 25.57
C HIS A 25 -5.40 19.70 24.43
N PHE A 26 -4.58 20.47 23.71
CA PHE A 26 -3.71 19.94 22.67
C PHE A 26 -2.52 20.86 22.43
N THR A 27 -1.44 20.29 21.89
CA THR A 27 -0.23 21.01 21.49
C THR A 27 -0.06 20.96 19.97
N VAL A 28 0.42 22.06 19.39
CA VAL A 28 0.64 22.17 17.94
C VAL A 28 2.13 22.26 17.67
N ASN A 29 2.69 21.26 16.99
CA ASN A 29 4.07 21.26 16.56
C ASN A 29 4.14 21.62 15.07
N GLU A 30 4.30 22.91 14.76
CA GLU A 30 4.39 23.39 13.37
C GLU A 30 5.61 22.82 12.64
N LYS A 31 6.72 22.55 13.35
CA LYS A 31 7.96 22.03 12.76
C LYS A 31 7.83 20.57 12.31
N GLN A 32 7.14 19.75 13.10
CA GLN A 32 6.82 18.37 12.75
C GLN A 32 5.51 18.26 11.96
N HIS A 33 4.83 19.38 11.73
CA HIS A 33 3.53 19.45 11.07
C HIS A 33 2.50 18.48 11.70
N ASN A 34 2.44 18.47 13.04
CA ASN A 34 1.59 17.57 13.80
C ASN A 34 0.83 18.28 14.92
N VAL A 35 -0.29 17.71 15.35
CA VAL A 35 -1.04 18.11 16.54
C VAL A 35 -1.11 16.90 17.47
N THR A 36 -1.15 17.13 18.79
CA THR A 36 -1.23 16.05 19.77
C THR A 36 -2.15 16.47 20.91
N LEU A 37 -3.18 15.66 21.18
CA LEU A 37 -4.05 15.83 22.34
C LEU A 37 -3.26 15.61 23.63
N THR A 38 -3.51 16.44 24.64
CA THR A 38 -3.04 16.19 26.01
C THR A 38 -4.03 15.28 26.74
N ASP A 39 -3.62 14.68 27.86
CA ASP A 39 -4.53 13.86 28.69
C ASP A 39 -5.80 14.63 29.11
N ASP A 40 -5.65 15.91 29.45
CA ASP A 40 -6.77 16.79 29.79
C ASP A 40 -7.66 17.05 28.56
N GLY A 41 -7.08 17.12 27.36
CA GLY A 41 -7.82 17.23 26.11
C GLY A 41 -8.55 15.96 25.69
N VAL A 42 -7.98 14.78 25.95
CA VAL A 42 -8.66 13.49 25.73
C VAL A 42 -9.91 13.42 26.57
N ARG A 43 -9.82 13.73 27.88
CA ARG A 43 -10.97 13.71 28.80
C ARG A 43 -12.06 14.72 28.41
N GLU A 44 -11.67 15.94 28.04
CA GLU A 44 -12.64 16.95 27.61
C GLU A 44 -13.28 16.57 26.28
N ALA A 45 -12.52 15.97 25.37
CA ALA A 45 -13.03 15.47 24.11
C ALA A 45 -14.00 14.28 24.30
N GLU A 46 -13.71 13.34 25.19
CA GLU A 46 -14.62 12.23 25.57
C GLU A 46 -15.95 12.78 26.11
N ARG A 47 -15.88 13.78 26.99
CA ARG A 47 -17.05 14.49 27.54
C ARG A 47 -17.87 15.19 26.45
N LEU A 48 -17.22 15.85 25.50
CA LEU A 48 -17.89 16.55 24.39
C LEU A 48 -18.47 15.59 23.35
N ALA A 49 -17.83 14.45 23.13
CA ALA A 49 -18.32 13.36 22.28
C ALA A 49 -19.47 12.56 22.94
N GLY A 50 -19.62 12.65 24.27
CA GLY A 50 -20.65 11.93 25.02
C GLY A 50 -20.34 10.44 25.18
N VAL A 51 -19.06 10.07 25.20
CA VAL A 51 -18.60 8.69 25.36
C VAL A 51 -17.85 8.53 26.68
N GLU A 52 -17.92 7.34 27.29
CA GLU A 52 -17.19 7.06 28.54
C GLU A 52 -15.68 6.98 28.31
N SER A 53 -15.26 6.35 27.21
CA SER A 53 -13.87 6.39 26.77
C SER A 53 -13.72 6.15 25.27
N PHE A 54 -12.69 6.77 24.70
CA PHE A 54 -12.21 6.48 23.34
C PHE A 54 -11.56 5.09 23.21
N TYR A 55 -11.13 4.48 24.31
CA TYR A 55 -10.47 3.17 24.28
C TYR A 55 -11.46 1.98 24.37
N THR A 56 -12.75 2.26 24.45
CA THR A 56 -13.81 1.23 24.42
C THR A 56 -14.10 0.80 22.97
N ALA A 57 -14.34 -0.50 22.76
CA ALA A 57 -14.70 -1.04 21.45
C ALA A 57 -15.92 -0.29 20.87
N GLY A 58 -15.75 0.29 19.68
CA GLY A 58 -16.76 1.11 18.99
C GLY A 58 -16.50 2.63 19.00
N ASN A 59 -15.59 3.14 19.85
CA ASN A 59 -15.25 4.57 19.95
C ASN A 59 -13.79 4.90 19.55
N MET A 60 -13.04 3.90 19.09
CA MET A 60 -11.60 4.00 18.81
C MET A 60 -11.26 4.91 17.62
N ASP A 61 -12.26 5.31 16.83
CA ASP A 61 -12.14 6.22 15.68
C ASP A 61 -12.14 7.70 16.09
N TRP A 62 -12.70 8.06 17.24
CA TRP A 62 -12.79 9.44 17.71
C TRP A 62 -11.45 10.18 17.84
N PRO A 63 -10.39 9.59 18.46
CA PRO A 63 -9.10 10.29 18.58
C PRO A 63 -8.54 10.71 17.23
N HIS A 64 -8.63 9.83 16.23
CA HIS A 64 -8.15 10.09 14.87
C HIS A 64 -8.94 11.19 14.18
N LEU A 65 -10.27 11.16 14.27
CA LEU A 65 -11.14 12.19 13.68
C LEU A 65 -10.90 13.57 14.31
N ILE A 66 -10.73 13.63 15.63
CA ILE A 66 -10.47 14.89 16.35
C ILE A 66 -9.06 15.41 16.02
N ASP A 67 -8.06 14.54 15.99
CA ASP A 67 -6.69 14.92 15.62
C ASP A 67 -6.63 15.50 14.20
N ASN A 68 -7.29 14.86 13.24
CA ASN A 68 -7.41 15.38 11.88
C ASN A 68 -8.16 16.71 11.80
N SER A 69 -9.21 16.89 12.59
CA SER A 69 -9.91 18.17 12.67
C SER A 69 -9.02 19.27 13.25
N LEU A 70 -8.27 18.99 14.31
CA LEU A 70 -7.30 19.93 14.86
C LEU A 70 -6.19 20.26 13.85
N LYS A 71 -5.65 19.27 13.14
CA LYS A 71 -4.69 19.49 12.04
C LYS A 71 -5.30 20.40 10.97
N ALA A 72 -6.53 20.13 10.54
CA ALA A 72 -7.24 20.95 9.56
C ALA A 72 -7.39 22.40 10.02
N HIS A 73 -7.65 22.65 11.31
CA HIS A 73 -7.76 24.01 11.87
C HIS A 73 -6.43 24.74 11.98
N TYR A 74 -5.39 24.08 12.49
CA TYR A 74 -4.16 24.75 12.92
C TYR A 74 -2.99 24.66 11.93
N LEU A 75 -2.94 23.61 11.11
CA LEU A 75 -1.83 23.36 10.19
C LEU A 75 -2.18 23.65 8.73
N TYR A 76 -3.45 23.51 8.34
CA TYR A 76 -3.92 23.70 6.97
C TYR A 76 -4.70 25.02 6.82
N LYS A 77 -4.11 25.98 6.09
CA LYS A 77 -4.64 27.33 5.93
C LYS A 77 -5.26 27.54 4.55
N LEU A 78 -6.42 28.20 4.55
CA LEU A 78 -7.08 28.68 3.35
C LEU A 78 -6.18 29.68 2.60
N ASP A 79 -6.19 29.62 1.27
CA ASP A 79 -5.37 30.38 0.33
C ASP A 79 -3.85 30.14 0.43
N VAL A 80 -3.42 29.17 1.23
CA VAL A 80 -2.02 28.74 1.35
C VAL A 80 -1.88 27.28 0.97
N ASN A 81 -2.52 26.38 1.71
CA ASN A 81 -2.45 24.94 1.47
C ASN A 81 -3.60 24.47 0.56
N TYR A 82 -4.71 25.20 0.51
CA TYR A 82 -5.86 24.91 -0.34
C TYR A 82 -6.72 26.14 -0.60
N VAL A 83 -7.62 26.03 -1.57
CA VAL A 83 -8.68 27.00 -1.85
C VAL A 83 -10.03 26.31 -1.90
N VAL A 84 -11.10 27.07 -1.63
CA VAL A 84 -12.48 26.61 -1.84
C VAL A 84 -12.95 27.06 -3.23
N LYS A 85 -13.22 26.10 -4.12
CA LYS A 85 -13.70 26.36 -5.48
C LYS A 85 -14.88 25.45 -5.79
N ASP A 86 -15.97 26.01 -6.31
CA ASP A 86 -17.20 25.27 -6.65
C ASP A 86 -17.75 24.40 -5.51
N ARG A 87 -17.69 24.92 -4.27
CA ARG A 87 -18.02 24.21 -3.02
C ARG A 87 -17.20 22.93 -2.80
N GLN A 88 -15.95 22.89 -3.25
CA GLN A 88 -15.01 21.80 -3.01
C GLN A 88 -13.65 22.35 -2.58
N ILE A 89 -12.90 21.54 -1.82
CA ILE A 89 -11.52 21.84 -1.47
C ILE A 89 -10.60 21.45 -2.63
N VAL A 90 -9.77 22.38 -3.07
CA VAL A 90 -8.73 22.15 -4.08
C VAL A 90 -7.37 22.46 -3.48
N ILE A 91 -6.48 21.46 -3.44
CA ILE A 91 -5.15 21.58 -2.84
C ILE A 91 -4.30 22.54 -3.68
N VAL A 92 -3.55 23.41 -3.02
CA VAL A 92 -2.55 24.29 -3.63
C VAL A 92 -1.18 23.63 -3.46
N ASP A 93 -0.44 23.49 -4.55
CA ASP A 93 0.94 23.04 -4.51
C ASP A 93 1.83 24.10 -3.83
N GLU A 94 2.50 23.72 -2.73
CA GLU A 94 3.26 24.66 -1.89
C GLU A 94 4.47 25.29 -2.60
N PHE A 95 5.00 24.64 -3.64
CA PHE A 95 6.18 25.12 -4.36
C PHE A 95 5.81 25.99 -5.57
N THR A 96 4.69 25.68 -6.23
CA THR A 96 4.32 26.29 -7.51
C THR A 96 3.08 27.17 -7.44
N GLY A 97 2.33 27.13 -6.34
CA GLY A 97 1.05 27.83 -6.17
C GLY A 97 -0.06 27.34 -7.12
N ARG A 98 0.15 26.20 -7.80
CA ARG A 98 -0.82 25.65 -8.77
C ARG A 98 -1.92 24.89 -8.05
N LEU A 99 -3.14 25.00 -8.59
CA LEU A 99 -4.29 24.22 -8.15
C LEU A 99 -4.15 22.77 -8.61
N MET A 100 -4.23 21.83 -7.66
CA MET A 100 -4.17 20.39 -7.90
C MET A 100 -5.57 19.78 -7.91
N GLU A 101 -6.32 20.04 -8.98
CA GLU A 101 -7.66 19.48 -9.16
C GLU A 101 -7.62 17.93 -9.20
N GLY A 102 -8.53 17.29 -8.45
CA GLY A 102 -8.61 15.83 -8.34
C GLY A 102 -7.70 15.18 -7.29
N ARG A 103 -6.82 15.93 -6.61
CA ARG A 103 -6.05 15.42 -5.46
C ARG A 103 -6.78 15.64 -4.14
N GLN A 104 -6.61 14.69 -3.22
CA GLN A 104 -7.12 14.73 -1.85
C GLN A 104 -6.00 14.40 -0.87
N TRP A 105 -6.09 14.90 0.36
CA TRP A 105 -5.26 14.42 1.45
C TRP A 105 -5.82 13.11 1.99
N SER A 106 -4.93 12.21 2.39
CA SER A 106 -5.27 10.87 2.89
C SER A 106 -5.80 10.88 4.32
N ASP A 107 -6.28 9.73 4.78
CA ASP A 107 -6.50 9.42 6.21
C ASP A 107 -7.48 10.38 6.90
N GLY A 108 -8.62 10.65 6.25
CA GLY A 108 -9.68 11.51 6.78
C GLY A 108 -9.37 13.02 6.84
N LEU A 109 -8.14 13.45 6.56
CA LEU A 109 -7.76 14.86 6.66
C LEU A 109 -8.49 15.76 5.65
N HIS A 110 -8.70 15.28 4.42
CA HIS A 110 -9.45 16.05 3.43
C HIS A 110 -10.90 16.27 3.84
N GLN A 111 -11.52 15.24 4.40
CA GLN A 111 -12.87 15.30 4.96
C GLN A 111 -12.94 16.23 6.17
N ALA A 112 -11.90 16.25 7.00
CA ALA A 112 -11.79 17.18 8.12
C ALA A 112 -11.68 18.65 7.65
N VAL A 113 -10.92 18.93 6.59
CA VAL A 113 -10.87 20.26 5.97
C VAL A 113 -12.21 20.62 5.30
N GLU A 114 -12.87 19.66 4.64
CA GLU A 114 -14.21 19.84 4.07
C GLU A 114 -15.24 20.19 5.17
N ALA A 115 -15.18 19.50 6.32
CA ALA A 115 -16.02 19.77 7.49
C ALA A 115 -15.73 21.16 8.09
N LYS A 116 -14.44 21.51 8.26
CA LYS A 116 -13.99 22.82 8.76
C LYS A 116 -14.58 23.98 7.95
N GLU A 117 -14.58 23.85 6.62
CA GLU A 117 -15.03 24.90 5.70
C GLU A 117 -16.53 24.81 5.36
N GLY A 118 -17.25 23.83 5.93
CA GLY A 118 -18.69 23.65 5.72
C GLY A 118 -19.07 23.29 4.28
N VAL A 119 -18.16 22.67 3.53
CA VAL A 119 -18.43 22.17 2.18
C VAL A 119 -18.94 20.72 2.24
N PRO A 120 -19.63 20.22 1.19
CA PRO A 120 -20.07 18.83 1.16
C PRO A 120 -18.90 17.85 1.35
N ILE A 121 -18.97 17.06 2.43
CA ILE A 121 -17.94 16.09 2.78
C ILE A 121 -18.04 14.90 1.81
N LYS A 122 -16.94 14.58 1.15
CA LYS A 122 -16.84 13.42 0.26
C LYS A 122 -16.60 12.15 1.09
N GLN A 123 -17.07 11.01 0.61
CA GLN A 123 -16.73 9.73 1.23
C GLN A 123 -15.22 9.54 1.29
N GLU A 124 -14.72 9.09 2.45
CA GLU A 124 -13.31 8.77 2.60
C GLU A 124 -12.92 7.66 1.61
N THR A 125 -11.70 7.74 1.10
CA THR A 125 -11.14 6.67 0.29
C THR A 125 -10.47 5.64 1.17
N GLN A 126 -11.06 4.46 1.31
CA GLN A 126 -10.45 3.32 2.00
C GLN A 126 -9.64 2.43 1.05
N THR A 127 -8.58 1.82 1.57
CA THR A 127 -7.76 0.84 0.85
C THR A 127 -8.54 -0.46 0.62
N PHE A 128 -8.78 -0.84 -0.63
CA PHE A 128 -9.35 -2.16 -0.97
C PHE A 128 -8.29 -3.19 -1.34
N ALA A 129 -7.17 -2.73 -1.90
CA ALA A 129 -6.04 -3.55 -2.27
C ALA A 129 -4.80 -2.64 -2.37
N THR A 130 -3.68 -3.14 -1.86
CA THR A 130 -2.38 -2.46 -1.93
C THR A 130 -1.32 -3.50 -2.15
N ILE A 131 -0.40 -3.34 -3.10
CA ILE A 131 0.75 -4.23 -3.23
C ILE A 131 1.99 -3.38 -3.50
N THR A 132 3.11 -3.71 -2.86
CA THR A 132 4.38 -3.07 -3.19
C THR A 132 4.88 -3.52 -4.56
N LEU A 133 5.66 -2.68 -5.24
CA LEU A 133 6.30 -3.09 -6.50
C LEU A 133 7.17 -4.34 -6.30
N GLN A 134 7.83 -4.42 -5.14
CA GLN A 134 8.65 -5.56 -4.74
C GLN A 134 7.85 -6.86 -4.75
N ASN A 135 6.78 -6.94 -3.97
CA ASN A 135 5.97 -8.16 -3.88
C ASN A 135 5.20 -8.42 -5.17
N PHE A 136 4.78 -7.37 -5.90
CA PHE A 136 4.15 -7.53 -7.21
C PHE A 136 5.08 -8.22 -8.22
N PHE A 137 6.34 -7.78 -8.34
CA PHE A 137 7.28 -8.42 -9.27
C PHE A 137 7.71 -9.82 -8.82
N LYS A 138 7.68 -10.12 -7.51
CA LYS A 138 7.92 -11.48 -7.00
C LYS A 138 6.83 -12.49 -7.42
N LEU A 139 5.64 -12.03 -7.86
CA LEU A 139 4.59 -12.93 -8.37
C LEU A 139 4.95 -13.59 -9.71
N TYR A 140 5.88 -13.01 -10.47
CA TYR A 140 6.26 -13.53 -11.77
C TYR A 140 7.18 -14.75 -11.60
N HIS A 141 6.83 -15.86 -12.26
CA HIS A 141 7.68 -17.06 -12.28
C HIS A 141 9.08 -16.81 -12.84
N LYS A 142 9.22 -15.85 -13.76
CA LYS A 142 10.49 -15.43 -14.33
C LYS A 142 10.55 -13.90 -14.36
N LEU A 143 11.57 -13.35 -13.72
CA LEU A 143 11.81 -11.92 -13.66
C LEU A 143 13.17 -11.61 -14.29
N ALA A 144 13.23 -10.56 -15.10
CA ALA A 144 14.46 -10.04 -15.70
C ALA A 144 14.34 -8.53 -15.88
N GLY A 145 15.47 -7.82 -15.93
CA GLY A 145 15.49 -6.38 -16.09
C GLY A 145 16.75 -5.90 -16.81
N MET A 146 16.67 -4.70 -17.38
CA MET A 146 17.79 -4.05 -18.07
C MET A 146 17.91 -2.60 -17.64
N THR A 147 19.13 -2.14 -17.41
CA THR A 147 19.45 -0.75 -17.07
C THR A 147 20.95 -0.50 -17.21
N GLY A 148 21.33 0.74 -17.52
CA GLY A 148 22.74 1.13 -17.61
C GLY A 148 23.45 1.31 -16.25
N THR A 149 22.72 1.27 -15.13
CA THR A 149 23.26 1.65 -13.81
C THR A 149 22.79 0.72 -12.68
N ALA A 150 22.75 -0.60 -12.89
CA ALA A 150 22.32 -1.55 -11.86
C ALA A 150 23.43 -1.99 -10.88
N MET A 151 24.70 -1.86 -11.26
CA MET A 151 25.81 -2.43 -10.48
C MET A 151 25.89 -1.92 -9.04
N THR A 152 25.49 -0.67 -8.78
CA THR A 152 25.48 -0.11 -7.42
C THR A 152 24.45 -0.79 -6.51
N GLU A 153 23.34 -1.25 -7.09
CA GLU A 153 22.21 -1.86 -6.38
C GLU A 153 22.20 -3.39 -6.47
N ALA A 154 23.27 -4.01 -6.95
CA ALA A 154 23.32 -5.46 -7.20
C ALA A 154 22.97 -6.29 -5.95
N ASN A 155 23.44 -5.85 -4.78
CA ASN A 155 23.10 -6.48 -3.51
C ASN A 155 21.60 -6.35 -3.16
N GLU A 156 20.98 -5.21 -3.46
CA GLU A 156 19.53 -5.00 -3.23
C GLU A 156 18.71 -5.90 -4.17
N PHE A 157 19.08 -5.95 -5.47
CA PHE A 157 18.44 -6.83 -6.45
C PHE A 157 18.51 -8.31 -6.05
N TRP A 158 19.67 -8.78 -5.59
CA TRP A 158 19.82 -10.15 -5.11
C TRP A 158 19.01 -10.40 -3.84
N LYS A 159 19.09 -9.51 -2.85
CA LYS A 159 18.38 -9.69 -1.57
C LYS A 159 16.87 -9.78 -1.78
N ILE A 160 16.29 -8.84 -2.51
CA ILE A 160 14.84 -8.70 -2.68
C ILE A 160 14.29 -9.65 -3.75
N TYR A 161 14.92 -9.71 -4.92
CA TYR A 161 14.37 -10.40 -6.11
C TYR A 161 15.13 -11.66 -6.51
N LYS A 162 16.26 -11.99 -5.84
CA LYS A 162 17.17 -13.07 -6.27
C LYS A 162 17.66 -12.88 -7.70
N LEU A 163 17.86 -11.62 -8.10
CA LEU A 163 18.36 -11.26 -9.43
C LEU A 163 19.85 -10.94 -9.37
N ASP A 164 20.62 -11.64 -10.20
CA ASP A 164 22.01 -11.29 -10.48
C ASP A 164 22.08 -10.08 -11.41
N VAL A 165 23.07 -9.23 -11.16
CA VAL A 165 23.39 -8.09 -12.03
C VAL A 165 24.68 -8.39 -12.78
N ILE A 166 24.56 -8.48 -14.11
CA ILE A 166 25.69 -8.73 -14.99
C ILE A 166 25.97 -7.46 -15.80
N ALA A 167 27.20 -6.94 -15.68
CA ALA A 167 27.67 -5.83 -16.50
C ALA A 167 28.00 -6.34 -17.91
N ILE A 168 27.13 -6.05 -18.87
CA ILE A 168 27.39 -6.36 -20.29
C ILE A 168 28.43 -5.37 -20.84
N PRO A 169 29.51 -5.84 -21.50
CA PRO A 169 30.47 -4.96 -22.15
C PRO A 169 29.80 -4.04 -23.17
N THR A 170 30.28 -2.80 -23.28
CA THR A 170 29.80 -1.88 -24.30
C THR A 170 30.23 -2.35 -25.70
N ASN A 171 29.39 -2.10 -26.70
CA ASN A 171 29.69 -2.43 -28.11
C ASN A 171 30.97 -1.75 -28.63
N ARG A 172 31.27 -0.55 -28.13
CA ARG A 172 32.45 0.25 -28.45
C ARG A 172 33.08 0.81 -27.18
N GLU A 173 34.36 1.15 -27.24
CA GLU A 173 35.09 1.74 -26.12
C GLU A 173 34.54 3.12 -25.77
N MET A 174 34.36 3.40 -24.48
CA MET A 174 33.77 4.63 -23.97
C MET A 174 34.81 5.77 -23.95
N GLN A 175 34.49 6.89 -24.59
CA GLN A 175 35.38 8.07 -24.73
C GLN A 175 34.87 9.32 -23.97
N ARG A 176 33.95 9.14 -23.01
CA ARG A 176 33.38 10.25 -22.23
C ARG A 176 34.41 10.80 -21.24
N ILE A 177 34.58 12.12 -21.24
CA ILE A 177 35.40 12.84 -20.26
C ILE A 177 34.52 13.33 -19.10
N GLU A 178 34.85 12.95 -17.87
CA GLU A 178 34.16 13.41 -16.67
C GLU A 178 35.01 14.46 -15.96
N HIS A 179 34.63 15.73 -16.07
CA HIS A 179 35.34 16.82 -15.40
C HIS A 179 35.00 16.85 -13.90
N PRO A 180 35.92 17.33 -13.04
CA PRO A 180 35.63 17.62 -11.64
C PRO A 180 34.46 18.60 -11.47
N ASP A 181 33.78 18.50 -10.34
CA ASP A 181 32.67 19.41 -10.01
C ASP A 181 33.20 20.83 -9.74
N LYS A 182 32.48 21.85 -10.21
CA LYS A 182 32.72 23.27 -9.85
C LYS A 182 31.77 23.67 -8.73
N ILE A 183 32.33 24.13 -7.61
CA ILE A 183 31.55 24.45 -6.40
C ILE A 183 31.64 25.94 -6.11
N TYR A 184 30.49 26.57 -5.95
CA TYR A 184 30.32 28.01 -5.70
C TYR A 184 29.76 28.27 -4.30
N LEU A 185 29.99 29.48 -3.79
CA LEU A 185 29.43 29.93 -2.51
C LEU A 185 27.91 30.07 -2.60
N SER A 186 27.43 30.84 -3.58
CA SER A 186 26.01 31.14 -3.75
C SER A 186 25.40 30.48 -4.99
N GLU A 187 24.09 30.23 -4.94
CA GLU A 187 23.35 29.81 -6.15
C GLU A 187 23.44 30.85 -7.28
N LYS A 188 23.50 32.14 -6.93
CA LYS A 188 23.58 33.22 -7.92
C LYS A 188 24.84 33.10 -8.78
N ASP A 189 25.99 32.87 -8.14
CA ASP A 189 27.28 32.71 -8.83
C ASP A 189 27.30 31.42 -9.66
N LYS A 190 26.75 30.33 -9.11
CA LYS A 190 26.57 29.05 -9.81
C LYS A 190 25.81 29.23 -11.13
N PHE A 191 24.61 29.83 -11.08
CA PHE A 191 23.77 30.03 -12.26
C PHE A 191 24.36 31.04 -13.25
N GLY A 192 25.09 32.05 -12.77
CA GLY A 192 25.89 32.95 -13.61
C GLY A 192 26.94 32.17 -14.40
N ALA A 193 27.78 31.40 -13.71
CA ALA A 193 28.83 30.61 -14.32
C ALA A 193 28.31 29.50 -15.24
N LEU A 194 27.17 28.89 -14.91
CA LEU A 194 26.47 27.94 -15.78
C LEU A 194 26.07 28.57 -17.10
N ALA A 195 25.43 29.75 -17.05
CA ALA A 195 25.02 30.45 -18.26
C ALA A 195 26.23 30.90 -19.10
N ASP A 196 27.33 31.30 -18.45
CA ASP A 196 28.58 31.67 -19.13
C ASP A 196 29.27 30.46 -19.76
N GLU A 197 29.27 29.29 -19.13
CA GLU A 197 29.77 28.03 -19.70
C GLU A 197 28.96 27.60 -20.93
N ILE A 198 27.63 27.70 -20.86
CA ILE A 198 26.74 27.39 -21.99
C ILE A 198 27.02 28.37 -23.12
N GLU A 199 27.14 29.67 -22.83
CA GLU A 199 27.49 30.68 -23.84
C GLU A 199 28.85 30.42 -24.49
N ARG A 200 29.88 30.15 -23.68
CA ARG A 200 31.24 29.78 -24.11
C ARG A 200 31.21 28.63 -25.10
N THR A 201 30.45 27.58 -24.78
CA THR A 201 30.41 26.31 -25.55
C THR A 201 29.54 26.39 -26.80
N HIS A 202 28.41 27.08 -26.70
CA HIS A 202 27.41 27.15 -27.77
C HIS A 202 27.75 28.24 -28.80
N LYS A 203 28.17 29.42 -28.36
CA LYS A 203 28.13 30.65 -29.17
C LYS A 203 29.48 31.10 -29.71
N TRP A 204 30.57 30.83 -28.99
CA TRP A 204 31.89 31.42 -29.26
C TRP A 204 32.94 30.37 -29.61
N ASP A 205 33.88 30.73 -30.47
CA ASP A 205 35.14 30.01 -30.59
C ASP A 205 36.05 30.49 -29.44
N VAL A 206 36.72 29.55 -28.78
CA VAL A 206 37.55 29.82 -27.59
C VAL A 206 38.97 29.37 -27.86
N ILE A 207 39.91 30.32 -27.76
CA ILE A 207 41.34 30.04 -27.81
C ILE A 207 41.84 29.94 -26.38
N VAL A 208 42.32 28.76 -26.01
CA VAL A 208 42.96 28.53 -24.72
C VAL A 208 44.47 28.60 -24.91
N MET A 209 45.10 29.55 -24.24
CA MET A 209 46.54 29.80 -24.29
C MET A 209 47.30 28.79 -23.42
N LYS A 210 48.60 28.61 -23.67
CA LYS A 210 49.46 27.72 -22.86
C LYS A 210 49.59 28.13 -21.39
N ASP A 211 49.34 29.40 -21.08
CA ASP A 211 49.32 29.93 -19.72
C ASP A 211 47.95 29.79 -19.03
N GLY A 212 46.95 29.23 -19.73
CA GLY A 212 45.59 29.02 -19.23
C GLY A 212 44.64 30.19 -19.45
N THR A 213 45.08 31.29 -20.06
CA THR A 213 44.18 32.40 -20.41
C THR A 213 43.28 32.05 -21.59
N GLU A 214 42.02 32.52 -21.57
CA GLU A 214 41.05 32.24 -22.61
C GLU A 214 40.65 33.52 -23.37
N HIS A 215 40.58 33.43 -24.69
CA HIS A 215 40.04 34.49 -25.54
C HIS A 215 38.81 33.96 -26.29
N TRP A 216 37.69 34.67 -26.16
CA TRP A 216 36.38 34.25 -26.69
C TRP A 216 35.98 35.16 -27.85
N GLY A 217 35.57 34.57 -28.96
CA GLY A 217 35.22 35.38 -30.12
C GLY A 217 34.79 34.58 -31.34
N ALA A 218 34.73 35.24 -32.49
CA ALA A 218 34.48 34.58 -33.78
C ALA A 218 35.80 34.40 -34.52
N LEU A 219 36.13 33.15 -34.87
CA LEU A 219 37.38 32.84 -35.58
C LEU A 219 37.31 33.37 -37.03
N GLN A 220 38.32 34.14 -37.43
CA GLN A 220 38.42 34.71 -38.79
C GLN A 220 39.50 34.05 -39.66
N SER A 221 40.43 33.31 -39.07
CA SER A 221 41.47 32.55 -39.76
C SER A 221 41.19 31.05 -39.73
N GLY A 222 41.77 30.28 -40.66
CA GLY A 222 41.74 28.82 -40.58
C GLY A 222 42.48 28.28 -39.34
N PRO A 223 42.14 27.07 -38.85
CA PRO A 223 42.76 26.48 -37.67
C PRO A 223 44.26 26.19 -37.82
N ASP A 224 44.75 26.07 -39.06
CA ASP A 224 46.16 25.74 -39.38
C ASP A 224 47.01 26.98 -39.77
N ALA A 225 46.54 28.20 -39.47
CA ALA A 225 47.27 29.41 -39.77
C ALA A 225 48.43 29.65 -38.77
N GLU A 226 49.57 30.17 -39.24
CA GLU A 226 50.70 30.55 -38.36
C GLU A 226 50.31 31.61 -37.30
N GLU A 227 49.31 32.43 -37.64
CA GLU A 227 48.68 33.41 -36.76
C GLU A 227 47.16 33.19 -36.73
N ILE A 228 46.61 32.98 -35.54
CA ILE A 228 45.19 32.81 -35.34
C ILE A 228 44.54 34.18 -35.08
N LYS A 229 43.56 34.55 -35.91
CA LYS A 229 42.81 35.80 -35.81
C LYS A 229 41.42 35.53 -35.24
N LEU A 230 41.13 36.12 -34.09
CA LEU A 230 39.87 36.00 -33.36
C LEU A 230 39.26 37.39 -33.19
N LYS A 231 38.00 37.56 -33.59
CA LYS A 231 37.24 38.78 -33.29
C LYS A 231 36.65 38.66 -31.89
N ASP A 232 37.18 39.42 -30.94
CA ASP A 232 36.85 39.33 -29.51
C ASP A 232 35.36 39.66 -29.22
N LYS A 233 34.77 38.97 -28.25
CA LYS A 233 33.34 39.13 -27.92
C LYS A 233 33.03 40.49 -27.31
N GLU A 234 33.93 41.04 -26.49
CA GLU A 234 33.68 42.27 -25.69
C GLU A 234 34.10 43.51 -26.47
N THR A 235 35.34 43.52 -26.95
CA THR A 235 35.93 44.66 -27.64
C THR A 235 35.54 44.74 -29.12
N ARG A 236 35.11 43.61 -29.72
CA ARG A 236 34.84 43.45 -31.16
C ARG A 236 36.06 43.70 -32.06
N GLU A 237 37.24 43.84 -31.48
CA GLU A 237 38.51 44.00 -32.18
C GLU A 237 39.08 42.64 -32.59
N VAL A 238 39.94 42.63 -33.61
CA VAL A 238 40.59 41.40 -34.08
C VAL A 238 41.89 41.21 -33.33
N ILE A 239 41.90 40.23 -32.42
CA ILE A 239 43.08 39.80 -31.69
C ILE A 239 43.84 38.80 -32.58
N THR A 240 45.14 39.04 -32.78
CA THR A 240 46.02 38.13 -33.52
C THR A 240 46.96 37.44 -32.54
N ILE A 241 46.86 36.11 -32.47
CA ILE A 241 47.59 35.27 -31.52
C ILE A 241 48.52 34.33 -32.31
N PRO A 242 49.85 34.34 -32.05
CA PRO A 242 50.77 33.40 -32.69
C PRO A 242 50.44 31.95 -32.31
N ALA A 243 50.38 31.03 -33.28
CA ALA A 243 49.99 29.63 -33.07
C ALA A 243 50.84 28.92 -32.00
N GLY A 244 52.13 29.29 -31.86
CA GLY A 244 53.04 28.72 -30.86
C GLY A 244 52.65 28.98 -29.39
N LYS A 245 51.79 29.98 -29.12
CA LYS A 245 51.28 30.31 -27.78
C LYS A 245 49.93 29.66 -27.46
N VAL A 246 49.25 29.14 -28.48
CA VAL A 246 47.96 28.47 -28.31
C VAL A 246 48.18 27.07 -27.73
N GLY A 247 47.40 26.73 -26.71
CA GLY A 247 47.32 25.39 -26.14
C GLY A 247 46.36 24.53 -26.97
N HIS A 248 45.10 24.94 -27.05
CA HIS A 248 44.08 24.31 -27.89
C HIS A 248 42.98 25.30 -28.32
N LEU A 249 42.23 24.93 -29.35
CA LEU A 249 41.10 25.70 -29.89
C LEU A 249 39.80 24.92 -29.69
N GLU A 250 38.80 25.55 -29.09
CA GLU A 250 37.44 25.03 -29.00
C GLU A 250 36.55 25.81 -29.96
N ARG A 251 35.75 25.09 -30.75
CA ARG A 251 34.92 25.65 -31.82
C ARG A 251 33.47 25.83 -31.34
N ALA A 252 32.83 26.89 -31.79
CA ALA A 252 31.43 27.18 -31.44
C ALA A 252 30.45 26.11 -31.96
N GLY A 253 29.30 25.98 -31.28
CA GLY A 253 28.18 25.15 -31.73
C GLY A 253 28.18 23.73 -31.19
N ARG A 254 28.92 23.45 -30.11
CA ARG A 254 28.84 22.16 -29.44
C ARG A 254 27.48 22.00 -28.73
N PRO A 255 26.76 20.88 -28.90
CA PRO A 255 25.47 20.68 -28.24
C PRO A 255 25.61 20.52 -26.73
N VAL A 256 24.66 21.09 -25.99
CA VAL A 256 24.64 21.10 -24.53
C VAL A 256 23.31 20.57 -23.99
N LEU A 257 23.38 19.59 -23.08
CA LEU A 257 22.25 19.13 -22.28
C LEU A 257 22.46 19.56 -20.82
N VAL A 258 21.52 20.31 -20.26
CA VAL A 258 21.55 20.74 -18.86
C VAL A 258 20.50 19.99 -18.06
N GLY A 259 20.90 19.31 -16.99
CA GLY A 259 19.99 18.64 -16.05
C GLY A 259 19.78 19.50 -14.79
N THR A 260 18.54 19.88 -14.51
CA THR A 260 18.15 20.55 -13.24
C THR A 260 17.33 19.62 -12.35
N VAL A 261 17.16 19.94 -11.06
CA VAL A 261 16.34 19.12 -10.13
C VAL A 261 14.89 19.62 -10.00
N SER A 262 14.62 20.86 -10.39
CA SER A 262 13.28 21.46 -10.32
C SER A 262 12.94 22.31 -11.54
N ILE A 263 11.63 22.51 -11.75
CA ILE A 263 11.09 23.34 -12.84
C ILE A 263 11.51 24.80 -12.63
N GLU A 264 11.45 25.29 -11.40
CA GLU A 264 11.86 26.67 -11.06
C GLU A 264 13.31 26.94 -11.49
N LYS A 265 14.22 26.00 -11.22
CA LYS A 265 15.62 26.14 -11.61
C LYS A 265 15.82 26.06 -13.13
N SER A 266 15.01 25.25 -13.82
CA SER A 266 14.97 25.22 -15.29
C SER A 266 14.53 26.57 -15.88
N GLU A 267 13.45 27.16 -15.36
CA GLU A 267 12.94 28.48 -15.81
C GLU A 267 13.93 29.61 -15.49
N ARG A 268 14.58 29.56 -14.31
CA ARG A 268 15.63 30.52 -13.93
C ARG A 268 16.81 30.50 -14.89
N LEU A 269 17.28 29.31 -15.27
CA LEU A 269 18.35 29.19 -16.25
C LEU A 269 17.90 29.62 -17.64
N SER A 270 16.68 29.25 -18.05
CA SER A 270 16.06 29.67 -19.30
C SER A 270 16.10 31.19 -19.46
N ALA A 271 15.61 31.94 -18.46
CA ALA A 271 15.63 33.40 -18.46
C ALA A 271 17.05 34.00 -18.58
N LEU A 272 18.07 33.34 -18.01
CA LEU A 272 19.47 33.76 -18.14
C LEU A 272 20.04 33.53 -19.54
N LEU A 273 19.62 32.44 -20.21
CA LEU A 273 20.02 32.13 -21.59
C LEU A 273 19.30 33.01 -22.61
N GLU A 274 18.01 33.33 -22.40
CA GLU A 274 17.26 34.27 -23.24
C GLU A 274 17.93 35.65 -23.27
N ARG A 275 18.33 36.16 -22.09
CA ARG A 275 19.07 37.43 -21.98
C ARG A 275 20.40 37.44 -22.73
N ARG A 276 21.01 36.27 -22.92
CA ARG A 276 22.27 36.08 -23.68
C ARG A 276 22.04 35.79 -25.17
N GLY A 277 20.79 35.69 -25.59
CA GLY A 277 20.39 35.42 -26.98
C GLY A 277 20.60 33.96 -27.41
N ILE A 278 20.60 33.01 -26.46
CA ILE A 278 20.82 31.59 -26.73
C ILE A 278 19.45 30.91 -26.87
N ARG A 279 19.19 30.35 -28.06
CA ARG A 279 17.99 29.53 -28.28
C ARG A 279 18.15 28.20 -27.58
N HIS A 280 17.15 27.81 -26.81
CA HIS A 280 17.16 26.58 -26.04
C HIS A 280 15.74 26.04 -25.87
N GLU A 281 15.64 24.77 -25.53
CA GLU A 281 14.38 24.06 -25.28
C GLU A 281 14.32 23.61 -23.81
N VAL A 282 13.17 23.76 -23.16
CA VAL A 282 12.96 23.36 -21.75
C VAL A 282 11.99 22.17 -21.66
N LEU A 283 12.41 21.11 -20.98
CA LEU A 283 11.67 19.87 -20.81
C LEU A 283 11.26 19.71 -19.34
N ASN A 284 9.95 19.80 -19.08
CA ASN A 284 9.38 19.84 -17.72
C ASN A 284 8.66 18.53 -17.32
N ALA A 285 8.88 17.42 -18.03
CA ALA A 285 8.26 16.10 -17.81
C ALA A 285 6.72 16.08 -17.84
N LYS A 286 6.10 16.97 -18.62
CA LYS A 286 4.64 17.11 -18.75
C LYS A 286 4.08 16.53 -20.04
N GLN A 287 4.85 16.59 -21.14
CA GLN A 287 4.39 16.17 -22.48
C GLN A 287 5.38 15.18 -23.09
N HIS A 288 5.28 13.91 -22.69
CA HIS A 288 6.29 12.89 -23.03
C HIS A 288 6.55 12.73 -24.54
N GLY A 289 5.53 12.82 -25.41
CA GLY A 289 5.69 12.70 -26.86
C GLY A 289 6.53 13.84 -27.46
N ARG A 290 6.13 15.10 -27.21
CA ARG A 290 6.86 16.29 -27.69
C ARG A 290 8.27 16.38 -27.09
N GLU A 291 8.43 16.00 -25.83
CA GLU A 291 9.73 15.97 -25.18
C GLU A 291 10.68 14.95 -25.83
N ALA A 292 10.18 13.77 -26.22
CA ALA A 292 10.96 12.78 -26.95
C ALA A 292 11.47 13.34 -28.29
N ASP A 293 10.62 14.04 -29.04
CA ASP A 293 11.00 14.66 -30.31
C ASP A 293 12.12 15.69 -30.13
N ILE A 294 12.04 16.53 -29.09
CA ILE A 294 13.07 17.53 -28.78
C ILE A 294 14.38 16.84 -28.39
N VAL A 295 14.33 15.82 -27.52
CA VAL A 295 15.52 15.11 -27.02
C VAL A 295 16.22 14.37 -28.14
N ALA A 296 15.47 13.78 -29.07
CA ALA A 296 16.00 13.12 -30.26
C ALA A 296 16.84 14.07 -31.15
N GLN A 297 16.60 15.38 -31.06
CA GLN A 297 17.33 16.42 -31.80
C GLN A 297 18.36 17.18 -30.96
N ALA A 298 18.48 16.88 -29.66
CA ALA A 298 19.41 17.56 -28.74
C ALA A 298 20.89 17.34 -29.09
N GLY A 299 21.21 16.36 -29.95
CA GLY A 299 22.57 16.07 -30.41
C GLY A 299 22.99 16.87 -31.65
N ARG A 300 22.14 17.76 -32.17
CA ARG A 300 22.43 18.62 -33.33
C ARG A 300 23.35 19.78 -32.97
N LYS A 301 24.11 20.29 -33.94
CA LYS A 301 25.04 21.40 -33.76
C LYS A 301 24.32 22.63 -33.24
N GLY A 302 24.81 23.18 -32.14
CA GLY A 302 24.25 24.35 -31.47
C GLY A 302 22.97 24.09 -30.68
N ALA A 303 22.50 22.85 -30.55
CA ALA A 303 21.34 22.57 -29.72
C ALA A 303 21.65 22.79 -28.23
N VAL A 304 20.77 23.49 -27.52
CA VAL A 304 20.82 23.65 -26.06
C VAL A 304 19.49 23.16 -25.50
N THR A 305 19.54 22.15 -24.64
CA THR A 305 18.35 21.53 -24.05
C THR A 305 18.47 21.54 -22.53
N ILE A 306 17.45 22.05 -21.85
CA ILE A 306 17.33 22.02 -20.39
C ILE A 306 16.31 20.93 -20.04
N ALA A 307 16.71 19.95 -19.25
CA ALA A 307 15.88 18.85 -18.80
C ALA A 307 15.69 18.92 -17.28
N THR A 308 14.45 19.10 -16.83
CA THR A 308 14.11 18.97 -15.40
C THR A 308 14.12 17.50 -14.99
N ASN A 309 14.82 17.19 -13.91
CA ASN A 309 15.11 15.86 -13.36
C ASN A 309 15.70 14.91 -14.41
N MET A 310 14.83 14.10 -15.01
CA MET A 310 15.17 13.15 -16.07
C MET A 310 14.17 13.22 -17.23
N ALA A 311 13.60 14.41 -17.50
CA ALA A 311 12.78 14.63 -18.68
C ALA A 311 13.52 14.15 -19.95
N GLY A 312 12.79 13.53 -20.89
CA GLY A 312 13.41 12.86 -22.04
C GLY A 312 14.04 11.49 -21.75
N ARG A 313 13.67 10.83 -20.65
CA ARG A 313 14.05 9.43 -20.39
C ARG A 313 13.46 8.48 -21.43
N GLY A 314 14.27 7.51 -21.87
CA GLY A 314 13.87 6.52 -22.88
C GLY A 314 14.12 6.94 -24.33
N THR A 315 14.45 8.20 -24.60
CA THR A 315 14.86 8.66 -25.94
C THR A 315 16.36 8.84 -26.04
N ASP A 316 16.94 8.35 -27.12
CA ASP A 316 18.37 8.43 -27.34
C ASP A 316 18.81 9.71 -28.04
N ILE A 317 19.80 10.39 -27.47
CA ILE A 317 20.46 11.56 -28.08
C ILE A 317 21.57 11.05 -28.99
N ILE A 318 21.32 11.13 -30.31
CA ILE A 318 22.29 10.77 -31.35
C ILE A 318 22.94 12.06 -31.87
N LEU A 319 24.28 12.06 -32.01
CA LEU A 319 25.00 13.21 -32.55
C LEU A 319 24.59 13.45 -34.01
N GLY A 320 24.15 14.66 -34.32
CA GLY A 320 23.57 15.03 -35.62
C GLY A 320 22.05 14.86 -35.75
N GLY A 321 21.38 14.32 -34.72
CA GLY A 321 19.92 14.11 -34.70
C GLY A 321 19.50 12.68 -35.03
N ASN A 322 18.27 12.32 -34.64
CA ASN A 322 17.69 11.00 -34.93
C ASN A 322 16.63 11.08 -36.05
N PRO A 323 16.88 10.47 -37.23
CA PRO A 323 15.93 10.49 -38.34
C PRO A 323 14.74 9.55 -38.11
N GLU A 324 14.91 8.47 -37.36
CA GLU A 324 13.82 7.51 -37.04
C GLU A 324 12.74 8.18 -36.19
N THR A 325 13.12 8.96 -35.18
CA THR A 325 12.14 9.68 -34.35
C THR A 325 11.34 10.69 -35.17
N MET A 326 11.98 11.42 -36.09
CA MET A 326 11.28 12.35 -36.98
C MET A 326 10.34 11.63 -37.97
N ALA A 327 10.76 10.47 -38.49
CA ALA A 327 9.92 9.65 -39.36
C ALA A 327 8.66 9.20 -38.59
N TRP A 328 8.82 8.72 -37.35
CA TRP A 328 7.70 8.36 -36.50
C TRP A 328 6.79 9.55 -36.20
N ALA A 329 7.36 10.73 -35.91
CA ALA A 329 6.56 11.93 -35.64
C ALA A 329 5.66 12.34 -36.82
N GLN A 330 6.05 12.03 -38.06
CA GLN A 330 5.22 12.23 -39.26
C GLN A 330 4.21 11.09 -39.46
N LEU A 331 4.59 9.84 -39.19
CA LEU A 331 3.78 8.66 -39.45
C LEU A 331 2.79 8.32 -38.34
N GLN A 332 2.96 8.83 -37.11
CA GLN A 332 2.08 8.58 -35.97
C GLN A 332 0.62 9.03 -36.20
N HIS A 333 0.39 9.96 -37.13
CA HIS A 333 -0.96 10.38 -37.53
C HIS A 333 -1.61 9.46 -38.57
N LYS A 334 -0.79 8.65 -39.25
CA LYS A 334 -1.21 7.69 -40.28
C LYS A 334 -1.38 6.29 -39.71
N TYR A 335 -0.51 5.89 -38.78
CA TYR A 335 -0.49 4.56 -38.17
C TYR A 335 -0.65 4.65 -36.63
N PRO A 336 -1.50 3.81 -36.01
CA PRO A 336 -1.68 3.78 -34.56
C PRO A 336 -0.41 3.44 -33.77
N THR A 337 0.41 2.53 -34.30
CA THR A 337 1.66 2.09 -33.65
C THR A 337 2.79 1.94 -34.66
N ARG A 338 4.04 2.03 -34.19
CA ARG A 338 5.23 1.87 -35.04
C ARG A 338 5.30 0.48 -35.70
N LEU A 339 4.74 -0.55 -35.05
CA LEU A 339 4.77 -1.93 -35.55
C LEU A 339 3.89 -2.15 -36.79
N GLU A 340 2.95 -1.25 -37.03
CA GLU A 340 2.03 -1.33 -38.17
C GLU A 340 2.54 -0.57 -39.40
N VAL A 341 3.67 0.15 -39.27
CA VAL A 341 4.28 0.88 -40.38
C VAL A 341 4.96 -0.12 -41.34
N PRO A 342 4.62 -0.13 -42.64
CA PRO A 342 5.33 -0.94 -43.63
C PRO A 342 6.82 -0.60 -43.67
N GLU A 343 7.68 -1.62 -43.70
CA GLU A 343 9.15 -1.47 -43.64
C GLU A 343 9.69 -0.59 -44.78
N ASP A 344 9.19 -0.78 -46.00
CA ASP A 344 9.57 0.03 -47.18
C ASP A 344 9.25 1.52 -47.00
N GLU A 345 8.08 1.85 -46.42
CA GLU A 345 7.67 3.23 -46.18
C GLU A 345 8.53 3.87 -45.08
N TRP A 346 8.80 3.11 -44.02
CA TRP A 346 9.67 3.53 -42.93
C TRP A 346 11.08 3.83 -43.41
N GLU A 347 11.73 2.89 -44.10
CA GLU A 347 13.09 3.06 -44.59
C GLU A 347 13.22 4.19 -45.61
N ALA A 348 12.25 4.33 -46.52
CA ALA A 348 12.23 5.41 -47.49
C ALA A 348 12.18 6.79 -46.80
N LEU A 349 11.28 6.96 -45.82
CA LEU A 349 11.12 8.23 -45.11
C LEU A 349 12.33 8.55 -44.22
N VAL A 350 12.88 7.56 -43.51
CA VAL A 350 14.08 7.73 -42.68
C VAL A 350 15.27 8.18 -43.54
N ASN A 351 15.47 7.56 -44.70
CA ASN A 351 16.54 7.94 -45.63
C ASN A 351 16.32 9.33 -46.23
N GLU A 352 15.09 9.68 -46.59
CA GLU A 352 14.75 11.03 -47.07
C GLU A 352 15.09 12.09 -46.02
N ILE A 353 14.66 11.89 -44.78
CA ILE A 353 14.91 12.82 -43.66
C ILE A 353 16.41 12.93 -43.38
N GLU A 354 17.13 11.81 -43.36
CA GLU A 354 18.57 11.80 -43.11
C GLU A 354 19.33 12.64 -44.14
N GLN A 355 19.00 12.49 -45.43
CA GLN A 355 19.62 13.24 -46.52
C GLN A 355 19.21 14.72 -46.49
N ARG A 356 17.93 15.02 -46.26
CA ARG A 356 17.38 16.38 -46.22
C ARG A 356 18.02 17.20 -45.10
N GLU A 357 18.16 16.61 -43.92
CA GLU A 357 18.69 17.28 -42.73
C GLU A 357 20.21 17.15 -42.60
N GLN A 358 20.87 16.36 -43.46
CA GLN A 358 22.32 16.10 -43.44
C GLN A 358 22.84 15.54 -42.09
N MET A 359 22.04 14.73 -41.41
CA MET A 359 22.31 14.32 -40.01
C MET A 359 23.63 13.57 -39.84
N LYS A 360 24.01 12.69 -40.77
CA LYS A 360 25.29 11.96 -40.69
C LYS A 360 26.49 12.91 -40.76
N ARG A 361 26.42 13.92 -41.64
CA ARG A 361 27.48 14.92 -41.81
C ARG A 361 27.57 15.81 -40.58
N GLU A 362 26.44 16.30 -40.09
CA GLU A 362 26.38 17.12 -38.88
C GLU A 362 26.87 16.33 -37.66
N GLY A 363 26.55 15.03 -37.56
CA GLY A 363 27.06 14.15 -36.52
C GLY A 363 28.58 14.01 -36.53
N GLN A 364 29.22 13.93 -37.70
CA GLN A 364 30.69 13.94 -37.81
C GLN A 364 31.29 15.27 -37.35
N GLU A 365 30.65 16.39 -37.70
CA GLU A 365 31.07 17.71 -37.25
C GLU A 365 30.95 17.82 -35.72
N VAL A 366 29.82 17.44 -35.13
CA VAL A 366 29.61 17.45 -33.68
C VAL A 366 30.62 16.55 -32.96
N ARG A 367 30.99 15.40 -33.52
CA ARG A 367 32.08 14.57 -32.96
C ARG A 367 33.40 15.32 -32.91
N SER A 368 33.75 16.05 -33.97
CA SER A 368 34.98 16.88 -34.00
C SER A 368 34.96 18.04 -33.00
N LEU A 369 33.77 18.52 -32.61
CA LEU A 369 33.56 19.52 -31.56
C LEU A 369 33.67 18.94 -30.13
N GLY A 370 33.95 17.65 -29.97
CA GLY A 370 34.00 16.97 -28.68
C GLY A 370 32.66 16.35 -28.23
N GLY A 371 31.69 16.24 -29.14
CA GLY A 371 30.41 15.58 -28.92
C GLY A 371 29.49 16.31 -27.93
N LEU A 372 28.49 15.60 -27.40
CA LEU A 372 27.52 16.17 -26.45
C LEU A 372 28.18 16.55 -25.13
N TYR A 373 27.93 17.78 -24.67
CA TYR A 373 28.33 18.24 -23.34
C TYR A 373 27.14 18.18 -22.38
N VAL A 374 27.29 17.45 -21.28
CA VAL A 374 26.24 17.30 -20.26
C VAL A 374 26.61 18.09 -19.01
N ILE A 375 25.72 18.97 -18.58
CA ILE A 375 25.90 19.83 -17.41
C ILE A 375 24.85 19.47 -16.36
N GLY A 376 25.28 19.07 -15.16
CA GLY A 376 24.40 18.96 -14.00
C GLY A 376 24.40 20.26 -13.21
N THR A 377 23.24 20.84 -12.90
CA THR A 377 23.15 22.07 -12.09
C THR A 377 23.14 21.80 -10.60
N GLU A 378 23.09 20.52 -10.21
CA GLU A 378 22.98 20.01 -8.85
C GLU A 378 23.27 18.50 -8.82
N ARG A 379 23.58 17.98 -7.63
CA ARG A 379 23.64 16.55 -7.36
C ARG A 379 22.27 16.03 -6.96
N HIS A 380 21.84 14.91 -7.54
CA HIS A 380 20.62 14.24 -7.09
C HIS A 380 20.88 13.50 -5.76
N GLU A 381 19.79 13.10 -5.10
CA GLU A 381 19.85 12.28 -3.89
C GLU A 381 20.57 10.94 -4.09
N SER A 382 20.57 10.42 -5.31
CA SER A 382 21.26 9.17 -5.67
C SER A 382 22.29 9.39 -6.77
N ARG A 383 23.48 8.83 -6.55
CA ARG A 383 24.58 8.81 -7.52
C ARG A 383 24.19 8.11 -8.82
N ARG A 384 23.29 7.13 -8.74
CA ARG A 384 22.75 6.41 -9.89
C ARG A 384 22.08 7.35 -10.89
N ILE A 385 21.34 8.35 -10.41
CA ILE A 385 20.62 9.33 -11.25
C ILE A 385 21.63 10.27 -11.91
N ASP A 386 22.64 10.73 -11.18
CA ASP A 386 23.73 11.52 -11.77
C ASP A 386 24.46 10.77 -12.88
N LEU A 387 24.73 9.46 -12.68
CA LEU A 387 25.35 8.62 -13.71
C LEU A 387 24.45 8.43 -14.93
N GLN A 388 23.13 8.43 -14.77
CA GLN A 388 22.19 8.41 -15.89
C GLN A 388 22.22 9.70 -16.70
N LEU A 389 22.33 10.85 -16.02
CA LEU A 389 22.53 12.14 -16.69
C LEU A 389 23.86 12.15 -17.47
N ARG A 390 24.97 11.76 -16.83
CA ARG A 390 26.28 11.60 -17.53
C ARG A 390 26.20 10.60 -18.68
N GLY A 391 25.41 9.55 -18.53
CA GLY A 391 25.13 8.51 -19.53
C GLY A 391 24.42 8.99 -20.79
N ARG A 392 23.96 10.25 -20.83
CA ARG A 392 23.38 10.85 -22.03
C ARG A 392 24.43 11.21 -23.08
N CYS A 393 25.69 11.43 -22.71
CA CYS A 393 26.79 11.62 -23.66
C CYS A 393 27.73 10.40 -23.72
N GLY A 394 28.57 10.34 -24.75
CA GLY A 394 29.58 9.28 -24.92
C GLY A 394 29.03 7.92 -25.37
N ARG A 395 27.91 7.91 -26.10
CA ARG A 395 27.21 6.68 -26.50
C ARG A 395 27.86 6.06 -27.73
N GLN A 396 27.86 4.73 -27.81
CA GLN A 396 28.47 3.98 -28.93
C GLN A 396 29.91 4.45 -29.27
N GLY A 397 30.68 4.79 -28.24
CA GLY A 397 32.06 5.27 -28.35
C GLY A 397 32.22 6.67 -28.93
N ASP A 398 31.13 7.45 -29.05
CA ASP A 398 31.21 8.86 -29.41
C ASP A 398 32.00 9.66 -28.34
N PRO A 399 32.70 10.75 -28.73
CA PRO A 399 33.24 11.69 -27.77
C PRO A 399 32.10 12.39 -27.02
N GLY A 400 32.39 12.85 -25.82
CA GLY A 400 31.45 13.60 -25.00
C GLY A 400 32.11 14.02 -23.71
N SER A 401 31.55 15.03 -23.04
CA SER A 401 32.01 15.36 -21.70
C SER A 401 30.85 15.66 -20.76
N SER A 402 31.14 15.62 -19.47
CA SER A 402 30.17 16.00 -18.44
C SER A 402 30.82 16.75 -17.30
N ARG A 403 30.08 17.69 -16.69
CA ARG A 403 30.51 18.47 -15.53
C ARG A 403 29.30 18.81 -14.65
N PHE A 404 29.49 18.87 -13.33
CA PHE A 404 28.47 19.34 -12.39
C PHE A 404 28.88 20.70 -11.81
N TYR A 405 27.91 21.59 -11.67
CA TYR A 405 28.04 22.90 -11.03
C TYR A 405 27.18 22.87 -9.78
N LEU A 406 27.77 23.15 -8.63
CA LEU A 406 27.13 23.02 -7.32
C LEU A 406 27.27 24.33 -6.54
N SER A 407 26.36 24.56 -5.61
CA SER A 407 26.45 25.64 -4.62
C SER A 407 26.18 25.13 -3.21
N LEU A 408 26.68 25.85 -2.20
CA LEU A 408 26.38 25.53 -0.80
C LEU A 408 24.90 25.69 -0.45
N ASP A 409 24.22 26.57 -1.20
CA ASP A 409 22.78 26.80 -1.10
C ASP A 409 21.94 25.65 -1.66
N ASP A 410 22.55 24.66 -2.35
CA ASP A 410 21.83 23.51 -2.91
C ASP A 410 21.26 22.62 -1.80
N ASP A 411 20.10 22.01 -2.03
CA ASP A 411 19.37 21.25 -1.00
C ASP A 411 20.23 20.14 -0.38
N LEU A 412 20.95 19.37 -1.21
CA LEU A 412 21.86 18.32 -0.73
C LEU A 412 22.99 18.89 0.15
N MET A 413 23.51 20.07 -0.20
CA MET A 413 24.60 20.71 0.54
C MET A 413 24.11 21.32 1.85
N ARG A 414 22.92 21.93 1.86
CA ARG A 414 22.28 22.46 3.08
C ARG A 414 22.02 21.37 4.11
N VAL A 415 21.60 20.18 3.67
CA VAL A 415 21.29 19.07 4.58
C VAL A 415 22.54 18.40 5.15
N PHE A 416 23.66 18.34 4.41
CA PHE A 416 24.81 17.51 4.79
C PHE A 416 26.15 18.24 4.99
N ALA A 417 26.28 19.51 4.58
CA ALA A 417 27.58 20.18 4.45
C ALA A 417 27.70 21.52 5.19
N GLY A 418 26.67 21.96 5.91
CA GLY A 418 26.56 23.32 6.48
C GLY A 418 27.79 23.82 7.24
N ASP A 419 28.21 23.17 8.33
CA ASP A 419 29.21 23.78 9.24
C ASP A 419 30.66 23.51 8.81
N PHE A 420 30.94 22.36 8.21
CA PHE A 420 32.30 21.98 7.82
C PHE A 420 32.74 22.66 6.51
N VAL A 421 31.87 22.66 5.48
CA VAL A 421 32.26 23.26 4.20
C VAL A 421 32.36 24.77 4.34
N LYS A 422 31.46 25.39 5.12
CA LYS A 422 31.54 26.80 5.50
C LYS A 422 32.84 27.14 6.26
N SER A 423 33.25 26.34 7.24
CA SER A 423 34.50 26.57 7.99
C SER A 423 35.78 26.32 7.18
N VAL A 424 35.76 25.39 6.22
CA VAL A 424 36.87 25.20 5.26
C VAL A 424 36.96 26.40 4.30
N MET A 425 35.84 26.95 3.85
CA MET A 425 35.81 28.08 2.92
C MET A 425 36.19 29.40 3.59
N GLU A 426 35.77 29.62 4.84
CA GLU A 426 36.24 30.73 5.67
C GLU A 426 37.77 30.70 5.88
N ARG A 427 38.35 29.50 5.98
CA ARG A 427 39.82 29.32 6.06
C ARG A 427 40.55 29.49 4.73
N MET A 428 39.91 29.21 3.60
CA MET A 428 40.51 29.32 2.27
C MET A 428 40.37 30.72 1.66
N GLY A 429 39.57 31.61 2.26
CA GLY A 429 39.45 33.01 1.82
C GLY A 429 38.78 33.18 0.45
N MET A 430 37.88 32.26 0.10
CA MET A 430 37.20 32.23 -1.19
C MET A 430 36.30 33.46 -1.39
N GLN A 431 36.40 34.12 -2.55
CA GLN A 431 35.62 35.31 -2.87
C GLN A 431 34.34 34.98 -3.64
N GLU A 432 33.36 35.89 -3.64
CA GLU A 432 32.15 35.76 -4.47
C GLU A 432 32.55 35.64 -5.96
N GLY A 433 31.97 34.67 -6.67
CA GLY A 433 32.28 34.38 -8.08
C GLY A 433 33.44 33.42 -8.34
N GLU A 434 34.26 33.08 -7.34
CA GLU A 434 35.30 32.04 -7.49
C GLU A 434 34.69 30.62 -7.39
N ALA A 435 35.33 29.64 -8.04
CA ALA A 435 34.90 28.24 -8.00
C ALA A 435 36.00 27.36 -7.39
N ILE A 436 35.61 26.40 -6.56
CA ILE A 436 36.52 25.34 -6.09
C ILE A 436 36.41 24.14 -7.02
N GLU A 437 37.52 23.75 -7.62
CA GLU A 437 37.70 22.45 -8.27
C GLU A 437 38.58 21.57 -7.38
N SER A 438 37.96 20.63 -6.66
CA SER A 438 38.70 19.72 -5.77
C SER A 438 38.14 18.31 -5.77
N ASN A 439 39.03 17.36 -6.07
CA ASN A 439 38.75 15.92 -5.99
C ASN A 439 38.38 15.49 -4.55
N LEU A 440 38.91 16.15 -3.52
CA LEU A 440 38.60 15.86 -2.12
C LEU A 440 37.14 16.19 -1.79
N VAL A 441 36.68 17.37 -2.23
CA VAL A 441 35.31 17.82 -1.98
C VAL A 441 34.30 16.96 -2.74
N THR A 442 34.60 16.65 -4.02
CA THR A 442 33.81 15.72 -4.84
C THR A 442 33.61 14.36 -4.15
N ARG A 443 34.67 13.78 -3.57
CA ARG A 443 34.58 12.51 -2.82
C ARG A 443 33.70 12.61 -1.57
N ARG A 444 33.70 13.74 -0.86
CA ARG A 444 32.85 13.93 0.32
C ARG A 444 31.38 14.13 -0.03
N ILE A 445 31.09 14.83 -1.13
CA ILE A 445 29.71 14.95 -1.65
C ILE A 445 29.17 13.57 -2.01
N ALA A 446 29.98 12.72 -2.67
CA ALA A 446 29.59 11.33 -2.94
C ALA A 446 29.32 10.52 -1.66
N ALA A 447 30.05 10.78 -0.56
CA ALA A 447 29.78 10.16 0.73
C ALA A 447 28.46 10.66 1.37
N ALA A 448 28.10 11.92 1.17
CA ALA A 448 26.81 12.46 1.59
C ALA A 448 25.64 11.84 0.79
N GLN A 449 25.75 11.74 -0.54
CA GLN A 449 24.78 11.03 -1.38
C GLN A 449 24.59 9.58 -0.91
N LYS A 450 25.68 8.87 -0.59
CA LYS A 450 25.60 7.51 -0.08
C LYS A 450 24.78 7.41 1.22
N LYS A 451 24.89 8.37 2.13
CA LYS A 451 24.06 8.41 3.36
C LYS A 451 22.58 8.63 3.04
N VAL A 452 22.26 9.46 2.06
CA VAL A 452 20.87 9.64 1.59
C VAL A 452 20.34 8.34 0.98
N GLU A 453 21.15 7.67 0.16
CA GLU A 453 20.80 6.37 -0.43
C GLU A 453 20.56 5.31 0.65
N GLU A 454 21.42 5.23 1.68
CA GLU A 454 21.25 4.34 2.84
C GLU A 454 19.96 4.65 3.61
N ARG A 455 19.64 5.93 3.86
CA ARG A 455 18.37 6.34 4.48
C ARG A 455 17.17 5.92 3.63
N ASN A 456 17.21 6.19 2.32
CA ASN A 456 16.15 5.81 1.39
C ASN A 456 16.01 4.28 1.28
N PHE A 457 17.12 3.55 1.40
CA PHE A 457 17.14 2.08 1.46
C PHE A 457 16.45 1.57 2.73
N GLU A 458 16.76 2.11 3.90
CA GLU A 458 16.08 1.69 5.14
C GLU A 458 14.58 2.00 5.10
N ILE A 459 14.15 3.14 4.55
CA ILE A 459 12.72 3.45 4.35
C ILE A 459 12.05 2.38 3.47
N ARG A 460 12.67 2.04 2.33
CA ARG A 460 12.14 0.99 1.43
C ARG A 460 12.11 -0.37 2.10
N LYS A 461 13.13 -0.71 2.88
CA LYS A 461 13.25 -1.97 3.60
C LYS A 461 12.16 -2.10 4.66
N SER A 462 11.97 -1.09 5.51
CA SER A 462 10.87 -1.09 6.49
C SER A 462 9.52 -1.23 5.80
N LEU A 463 9.27 -0.49 4.72
CA LEU A 463 8.03 -0.60 3.96
C LEU A 463 7.81 -2.02 3.40
N LEU A 464 8.87 -2.66 2.90
CA LEU A 464 8.82 -4.05 2.44
C LEU A 464 8.55 -5.02 3.59
N GLU A 465 9.19 -4.87 4.75
CA GLU A 465 8.99 -5.73 5.92
C GLU A 465 7.53 -5.68 6.41
N TYR A 466 6.94 -4.49 6.45
CA TYR A 466 5.50 -4.34 6.74
C TYR A 466 4.63 -5.01 5.66
N ASP A 467 4.95 -4.80 4.38
CA ASP A 467 4.17 -5.40 3.29
C ASP A 467 4.37 -6.92 3.20
N GLU A 468 5.46 -7.51 3.69
CA GLU A 468 5.65 -8.97 3.71
C GLU A 468 4.63 -9.66 4.63
N VAL A 469 4.29 -9.07 5.77
CA VAL A 469 3.20 -9.56 6.64
C VAL A 469 1.86 -9.46 5.90
N MET A 470 1.60 -8.32 5.26
CA MET A 470 0.38 -8.11 4.48
C MET A 470 0.29 -9.03 3.27
N ASP A 471 1.41 -9.36 2.63
CA ASP A 471 1.50 -10.22 1.46
C ASP A 471 1.16 -11.67 1.80
N GLU A 472 1.63 -12.19 2.94
CA GLU A 472 1.26 -13.53 3.40
C GLU A 472 -0.24 -13.63 3.72
N GLN A 473 -0.81 -12.63 4.39
CA GLN A 473 -2.25 -12.57 4.63
C GLN A 473 -3.04 -12.48 3.32
N ARG A 474 -2.59 -11.61 2.40
CA ARG A 474 -3.19 -11.42 1.09
C ARG A 474 -3.18 -12.70 0.27
N LYS A 475 -2.07 -13.43 0.20
CA LYS A 475 -1.98 -14.72 -0.51
C LYS A 475 -3.01 -15.72 0.01
N ARG A 476 -3.21 -15.79 1.33
CA ARG A 476 -4.22 -16.68 1.93
C ARG A 476 -5.63 -16.24 1.58
N VAL A 477 -5.96 -14.96 1.78
CA VAL A 477 -7.30 -14.43 1.52
C VAL A 477 -7.63 -14.47 0.02
N TYR A 478 -6.72 -14.02 -0.83
CA TYR A 478 -6.92 -14.02 -2.28
C TYR A 478 -6.91 -15.44 -2.84
N GLY A 479 -6.11 -16.36 -2.29
CA GLY A 479 -6.17 -17.78 -2.62
C GLY A 479 -7.53 -18.39 -2.32
N TYR A 480 -8.05 -18.18 -1.10
CA TYR A 480 -9.38 -18.66 -0.70
C TYR A 480 -10.49 -18.02 -1.55
N ARG A 481 -10.41 -16.70 -1.78
CA ARG A 481 -11.34 -15.98 -2.65
C ARG A 481 -11.30 -16.50 -4.09
N GLN A 482 -10.11 -16.77 -4.62
CA GLN A 482 -9.94 -17.28 -5.99
C GLN A 482 -10.53 -18.69 -6.13
N GLN A 483 -10.37 -19.57 -5.13
CA GLN A 483 -11.03 -20.89 -5.12
C GLN A 483 -12.56 -20.78 -5.28
N ILE A 484 -13.20 -19.84 -4.57
CA ILE A 484 -14.64 -19.59 -4.69
C ILE A 484 -15.00 -19.08 -6.10
N LEU A 485 -14.17 -18.21 -6.68
CA LEU A 485 -14.38 -17.67 -8.04
C LEU A 485 -14.18 -18.71 -9.14
N ASP A 486 -13.19 -19.60 -8.98
CA ASP A 486 -12.87 -20.71 -9.88
C ASP A 486 -13.95 -21.80 -9.85
N GLY A 487 -14.82 -21.75 -8.84
CA GLY A 487 -16.04 -22.56 -8.78
C GLY A 487 -15.90 -23.84 -7.97
N VAL A 488 -14.99 -23.88 -7.00
CA VAL A 488 -14.97 -24.90 -5.93
C VAL A 488 -16.34 -24.95 -5.25
N SER A 489 -16.78 -26.15 -4.85
CA SER A 489 -18.06 -26.34 -4.17
C SER A 489 -18.10 -25.57 -2.84
N CYS A 490 -18.90 -24.52 -2.81
CA CYS A 490 -19.09 -23.67 -1.63
C CYS A 490 -19.74 -24.47 -0.49
N ARG A 491 -20.69 -25.35 -0.83
CA ARG A 491 -21.23 -26.38 0.06
C ARG A 491 -20.16 -27.17 0.79
N LYS A 492 -19.17 -27.72 0.08
CA LYS A 492 -18.05 -28.47 0.73
C LYS A 492 -17.27 -27.59 1.71
N LEU A 493 -16.94 -26.36 1.31
CA LEU A 493 -16.23 -25.41 2.17
C LEU A 493 -17.01 -25.07 3.44
N ILE A 494 -18.32 -24.88 3.34
CA ILE A 494 -19.19 -24.56 4.48
C ILE A 494 -19.30 -25.77 5.42
N LEU A 495 -19.53 -26.98 4.90
CA LEU A 495 -19.61 -28.20 5.71
C LEU A 495 -18.28 -28.50 6.42
N GLU A 496 -17.15 -28.30 5.75
CA GLU A 496 -15.83 -28.41 6.38
C GLU A 496 -15.66 -27.40 7.52
N GLN A 497 -16.07 -26.15 7.32
CA GLN A 497 -16.07 -25.14 8.39
C GLN A 497 -16.98 -25.52 9.56
N ILE A 498 -18.17 -26.08 9.29
CA ILE A 498 -19.08 -26.57 10.34
C ILE A 498 -18.40 -27.65 11.17
N ARG A 499 -17.74 -28.63 10.53
CA ARG A 499 -16.99 -29.69 11.21
C ARG A 499 -15.87 -29.12 12.07
N ASP A 500 -15.03 -28.27 11.49
CA ASP A 500 -13.87 -27.70 12.16
C ASP A 500 -14.26 -26.82 13.35
N GLN A 501 -15.27 -25.95 13.18
CA GLN A 501 -15.77 -25.11 14.26
C GLN A 501 -16.40 -25.96 15.36
N THR A 502 -17.18 -26.99 15.01
CA THR A 502 -17.80 -27.86 16.01
C THR A 502 -16.74 -28.62 16.81
N HIS A 503 -15.76 -29.24 16.15
CA HIS A 503 -14.65 -29.90 16.85
C HIS A 503 -13.90 -28.94 17.78
N LYS A 504 -13.56 -27.74 17.28
CA LYS A 504 -12.85 -26.72 18.06
C LYS A 504 -13.62 -26.32 19.31
N PHE A 505 -14.90 -25.97 19.17
CA PHE A 505 -15.69 -25.45 20.28
C PHE A 505 -16.12 -26.55 21.26
N VAL A 506 -16.38 -27.77 20.80
CA VAL A 506 -16.60 -28.91 21.69
C VAL A 506 -15.37 -29.14 22.58
N LYS A 507 -14.17 -29.12 21.99
CA LYS A 507 -12.92 -29.26 22.75
C LYS A 507 -12.72 -28.11 23.75
N ILE A 508 -13.06 -26.88 23.38
CA ILE A 508 -12.95 -25.71 24.28
C ILE A 508 -13.94 -25.82 25.45
N PHE A 509 -15.22 -26.08 25.16
CA PHE A 509 -16.28 -26.02 26.17
C PHE A 509 -16.29 -27.22 27.11
N LEU A 510 -15.87 -28.39 26.63
CA LEU A 510 -15.79 -29.60 27.44
C LEU A 510 -14.39 -29.82 28.04
N ASP A 511 -13.45 -28.89 27.82
CA ASP A 511 -12.17 -28.93 28.53
C ASP A 511 -12.42 -28.88 30.05
N LYS A 512 -11.74 -29.74 30.80
CA LYS A 512 -11.89 -29.85 32.25
C LYS A 512 -11.62 -28.53 32.99
N ASP A 513 -10.81 -27.66 32.41
CA ASP A 513 -10.43 -26.39 33.00
C ASP A 513 -11.28 -25.23 32.46
N TYR A 514 -12.25 -25.48 31.55
CA TYR A 514 -13.04 -24.42 30.92
C TYR A 514 -13.77 -23.53 31.94
N GLY A 515 -14.39 -24.11 32.97
CA GLY A 515 -15.06 -23.37 34.04
C GLY A 515 -14.08 -22.53 34.87
N ALA A 516 -12.95 -23.13 35.27
CA ALA A 516 -11.91 -22.45 36.02
C ALA A 516 -11.23 -21.32 35.22
N ASN A 517 -10.95 -21.54 33.93
CA ASN A 517 -10.45 -20.54 32.98
C ASN A 517 -11.44 -19.38 32.84
N SER A 518 -12.73 -19.70 32.68
CA SER A 518 -13.79 -18.70 32.53
C SER A 518 -13.98 -17.87 33.80
N PHE A 519 -13.96 -18.52 34.97
CA PHE A 519 -14.03 -17.84 36.26
C PHE A 519 -12.83 -16.94 36.50
N ALA A 520 -11.61 -17.43 36.25
CA ALA A 520 -10.39 -16.63 36.40
C ALA A 520 -10.42 -15.39 35.51
N ALA A 521 -10.77 -15.54 34.23
CA ALA A 521 -10.89 -14.41 33.31
C ALA A 521 -11.97 -13.40 33.75
N TYR A 522 -13.13 -13.89 34.19
CA TYR A 522 -14.23 -13.07 34.72
C TYR A 522 -13.80 -12.30 35.97
N ALA A 523 -13.31 -13.00 36.99
CA ALA A 523 -12.90 -12.42 38.27
C ALA A 523 -11.70 -11.48 38.08
N SER A 524 -10.75 -11.80 37.20
CA SER A 524 -9.65 -10.90 36.82
C SER A 524 -10.14 -9.59 36.25
N SER A 525 -11.13 -9.64 35.34
CA SER A 525 -11.70 -8.43 34.76
C SER A 525 -12.46 -7.60 35.78
N GLN A 526 -13.20 -8.22 36.71
CA GLN A 526 -13.97 -7.52 37.73
C GLN A 526 -13.08 -6.88 38.82
N LEU A 527 -12.02 -7.58 39.22
CA LEU A 527 -11.13 -7.14 40.30
C LEU A 527 -9.92 -6.33 39.78
N GLY A 528 -9.66 -6.32 38.47
CA GLY A 528 -8.53 -5.63 37.87
C GLY A 528 -7.17 -6.24 38.21
N CYS A 529 -7.12 -7.54 38.51
CA CYS A 529 -5.89 -8.27 38.85
C CYS A 529 -5.74 -9.56 38.01
N ALA A 530 -4.52 -10.04 37.84
CA ALA A 530 -4.28 -11.31 37.15
C ALA A 530 -4.54 -12.48 38.11
N LEU A 531 -5.42 -13.40 37.71
CA LEU A 531 -5.76 -14.61 38.45
C LEU A 531 -5.40 -15.83 37.60
N GLU A 532 -4.78 -16.81 38.23
CA GLU A 532 -4.29 -18.00 37.54
C GLU A 532 -5.39 -19.08 37.50
N PRO A 533 -5.80 -19.58 36.32
CA PRO A 533 -6.90 -20.53 36.21
C PRO A 533 -6.72 -21.83 37.01
N LYS A 534 -5.46 -22.27 37.17
CA LYS A 534 -5.13 -23.51 37.90
C LYS A 534 -5.60 -23.48 39.37
N ASP A 535 -5.74 -22.29 39.95
CA ASP A 535 -6.08 -22.12 41.37
C ASP A 535 -7.59 -22.26 41.63
N PHE A 536 -8.41 -22.32 40.59
CA PHE A 536 -9.87 -22.48 40.67
C PHE A 536 -10.36 -23.87 40.24
N ARG A 537 -9.44 -24.81 39.98
CA ARG A 537 -9.79 -26.18 39.59
C ARG A 537 -10.47 -26.93 40.73
N ASN A 538 -11.71 -27.37 40.50
CA ASN A 538 -12.51 -28.13 41.47
C ASN A 538 -12.70 -27.38 42.81
N VAL A 539 -12.75 -26.05 42.76
CA VAL A 539 -12.97 -25.19 43.92
C VAL A 539 -14.40 -24.69 43.93
N ASP A 540 -15.05 -24.68 45.10
CA ASP A 540 -16.38 -24.10 45.24
C ASP A 540 -16.35 -22.57 45.17
N TYR A 541 -17.46 -21.97 44.77
CA TYR A 541 -17.56 -20.51 44.61
C TYR A 541 -17.13 -19.72 45.84
N LYS A 542 -17.46 -20.15 47.07
CA LYS A 542 -17.13 -19.37 48.27
C LYS A 542 -15.62 -19.30 48.48
N THR A 543 -14.95 -20.43 48.29
CA THR A 543 -13.49 -20.50 48.39
C THR A 543 -12.83 -19.69 47.26
N ALA A 544 -13.37 -19.78 46.04
CA ALA A 544 -12.87 -19.03 44.89
C ALA A 544 -13.03 -17.51 45.04
N ASP A 545 -14.16 -17.04 45.57
CA ASP A 545 -14.43 -15.62 45.86
C ASP A 545 -13.43 -15.07 46.90
N VAL A 546 -13.27 -15.77 48.03
CA VAL A 546 -12.31 -15.38 49.08
C VAL A 546 -10.88 -15.33 48.54
N TYR A 547 -10.47 -16.37 47.80
CA TYR A 547 -9.13 -16.43 47.23
C TYR A 547 -8.89 -15.30 46.21
N SER A 548 -9.86 -15.02 45.35
CA SER A 548 -9.75 -13.96 44.34
C SER A 548 -9.60 -12.59 44.99
N ARG A 549 -10.33 -12.33 46.09
CA ARG A 549 -10.23 -11.07 46.84
C ARG A 549 -8.89 -10.93 47.54
N ASP A 550 -8.40 -11.97 48.22
CA ASP A 550 -7.08 -11.95 48.89
C ASP A 550 -5.94 -11.70 47.88
N GLN A 551 -6.01 -12.31 46.69
CA GLN A 551 -5.02 -12.05 45.63
C GLN A 551 -5.13 -10.64 45.07
N ALA A 552 -6.34 -10.15 44.83
CA ALA A 552 -6.56 -8.79 44.34
C ALA A 552 -6.08 -7.73 45.35
N GLU A 553 -6.36 -7.93 46.64
CA GLU A 553 -5.90 -7.07 47.73
C GLU A 553 -4.37 -6.99 47.76
N ARG A 554 -3.67 -8.13 47.80
CA ARG A 554 -2.19 -8.16 47.78
C ARG A 554 -1.59 -7.52 46.53
N SER A 555 -2.18 -7.79 45.37
CA SER A 555 -1.71 -7.21 44.11
C SER A 555 -1.89 -5.70 44.09
N LEU A 556 -2.99 -5.18 44.64
CA LEU A 556 -3.25 -3.76 44.72
C LEU A 556 -2.39 -3.07 45.78
N GLU A 557 -2.12 -3.72 46.92
CA GLU A 557 -1.17 -3.21 47.93
C GLU A 557 0.20 -2.96 47.30
N ALA A 558 0.73 -3.93 46.56
CA ALA A 558 2.00 -3.77 45.84
C ALA A 558 1.96 -2.61 44.84
N LEU A 559 0.86 -2.51 44.06
CA LEU A 559 0.69 -1.45 43.07
C LEU A 559 0.55 -0.06 43.70
N VAL A 560 -0.09 0.05 44.88
CA VAL A 560 -0.18 1.31 45.64
C VAL A 560 1.22 1.74 46.07
N VAL A 561 2.01 0.83 46.64
CA VAL A 561 3.39 1.13 47.07
C VAL A 561 4.24 1.57 45.88
N GLU A 562 4.17 0.85 44.76
CA GLU A 562 4.89 1.20 43.53
C GLU A 562 4.47 2.57 43.00
N SER A 563 3.17 2.84 42.89
CA SER A 563 2.66 4.11 42.37
C SER A 563 2.99 5.29 43.28
N VAL A 564 3.01 5.07 44.60
CA VAL A 564 3.47 6.06 45.58
C VAL A 564 4.99 6.25 45.48
N GLU A 565 5.79 5.21 45.28
CA GLU A 565 7.25 5.36 45.08
C GLU A 565 7.57 6.09 43.78
N GLU A 566 6.87 5.80 42.68
CA GLU A 566 7.07 6.49 41.40
C GLU A 566 6.66 7.96 41.45
N SER A 567 5.55 8.25 42.13
CA SER A 567 5.00 9.62 42.21
C SER A 567 5.65 10.45 43.31
N LEU A 568 5.97 9.83 44.44
CA LEU A 568 6.53 10.41 45.66
C LEU A 568 7.76 9.61 46.13
N PRO A 569 8.89 9.66 45.38
CA PRO A 569 10.08 8.86 45.71
C PRO A 569 10.66 9.25 47.06
N GLU A 570 11.03 8.26 47.89
CA GLU A 570 11.59 8.52 49.23
C GLU A 570 12.98 9.18 49.15
N ALA A 571 13.75 8.86 48.10
CA ALA A 571 15.10 9.36 47.87
C ALA A 571 15.15 10.81 47.34
N MET A 572 14.01 11.41 47.00
CA MET A 572 13.91 12.74 46.39
C MET A 572 13.33 13.77 47.36
N SER A 573 13.55 15.05 47.05
CA SER A 573 13.00 16.13 47.87
C SER A 573 11.48 16.25 47.67
N THR A 574 10.76 16.69 48.70
CA THR A 574 9.30 16.84 48.64
C THR A 574 8.81 17.87 47.61
N GLU A 575 9.71 18.73 47.11
CA GLU A 575 9.44 19.68 46.03
C GLU A 575 9.36 19.01 44.65
N GLU A 576 9.94 17.82 44.50
CA GLU A 576 9.98 17.05 43.25
C GLU A 576 8.84 16.01 43.16
N TRP A 577 8.00 15.91 44.19
CA TRP A 577 6.89 14.98 44.28
C TRP A 577 5.74 15.34 43.34
N ASN A 578 5.28 14.35 42.58
CA ASN A 578 4.20 14.50 41.61
C ASN A 578 2.83 14.08 42.18
N TRP A 579 2.27 14.93 43.04
CA TRP A 579 0.96 14.73 43.65
C TRP A 579 -0.19 14.61 42.65
N LYS A 580 -0.10 15.33 41.52
CA LYS A 580 -1.11 15.30 40.45
C LYS A 580 -1.17 13.92 39.79
N ALA A 581 -0.02 13.30 39.53
CA ALA A 581 0.03 11.95 38.99
C ALA A 581 -0.59 10.94 39.95
N LEU A 582 -0.26 11.01 41.25
CA LEU A 582 -0.82 10.09 42.25
C LEU A 582 -2.34 10.27 42.44
N ALA A 583 -2.83 11.52 42.43
CA ALA A 583 -4.27 11.82 42.50
C ALA A 583 -5.00 11.28 41.26
N ASN A 584 -4.47 11.52 40.06
CA ASN A 584 -5.05 11.00 38.82
C ASN A 584 -5.08 9.47 38.80
N TRP A 585 -3.98 8.83 39.19
CA TRP A 585 -3.87 7.38 39.25
C TRP A 585 -4.86 6.79 40.25
N SER A 586 -4.90 7.29 41.49
CA SER A 586 -5.82 6.81 42.54
C SER A 586 -7.29 7.01 42.16
N ASN A 587 -7.64 8.16 41.57
CA ASN A 587 -9.00 8.43 41.10
C ASN A 587 -9.41 7.47 39.97
N SER A 588 -8.53 7.24 38.99
CA SER A 588 -8.80 6.30 37.91
C SER A 588 -8.90 4.85 38.40
N ARG A 589 -8.00 4.43 39.29
CA ARG A 589 -7.93 3.04 39.76
C ARG A 589 -8.96 2.70 40.82
N PHE A 590 -9.26 3.61 41.74
CA PHE A 590 -10.11 3.34 42.89
C PHE A 590 -11.46 4.08 42.85
N GLY A 591 -11.70 4.92 41.84
CA GLY A 591 -12.92 5.73 41.77
C GLY A 591 -12.98 6.79 42.88
N THR A 592 -11.83 7.17 43.43
CA THR A 592 -11.72 8.27 44.39
C THR A 592 -11.90 9.61 43.69
N ASN A 593 -12.07 10.69 44.47
CA ASN A 593 -12.18 12.05 43.95
C ASN A 593 -11.19 12.98 44.65
N TYR A 594 -9.98 12.49 44.84
CA TYR A 594 -8.92 13.23 45.50
C TYR A 594 -8.36 14.33 44.59
N ARG A 595 -8.17 15.51 45.18
CA ARG A 595 -7.32 16.56 44.61
C ARG A 595 -5.92 16.47 45.21
N ASP A 596 -4.92 17.00 44.50
CA ASP A 596 -3.52 17.02 44.93
C ASP A 596 -3.36 17.56 46.37
N GLN A 597 -4.08 18.64 46.69
CA GLN A 597 -4.09 19.29 48.00
C GLN A 597 -4.69 18.42 49.12
N GLU A 598 -5.49 17.41 48.79
CA GLU A 598 -6.11 16.51 49.76
C GLU A 598 -5.17 15.37 50.11
N LEU A 599 -4.42 14.85 49.13
CA LEU A 599 -3.39 13.84 49.37
C LEU A 599 -2.20 14.41 50.14
N GLN A 600 -1.86 15.69 49.90
CA GLN A 600 -0.81 16.41 50.64
C GLN A 600 -1.05 16.54 52.15
N LYS A 601 -2.28 16.28 52.64
CA LYS A 601 -2.60 16.32 54.07
C LYS A 601 -2.12 15.08 54.82
N PHE A 602 -1.75 14.02 54.10
CA PHE A 602 -1.27 12.78 54.66
C PHE A 602 0.26 12.78 54.70
N GLU A 603 0.82 12.24 55.78
CA GLU A 603 2.21 11.79 55.77
C GLU A 603 2.35 10.60 54.82
N ARG A 604 3.51 10.44 54.16
CA ARG A 604 3.72 9.45 53.09
C ARG A 604 3.31 8.02 53.49
N ASP A 605 3.75 7.56 54.66
CA ASP A 605 3.42 6.20 55.13
C ASP A 605 1.92 6.07 55.45
N ALA A 606 1.34 7.09 56.08
CA ALA A 606 -0.11 7.14 56.36
C ALA A 606 -0.96 7.25 55.08
N LEU A 607 -0.41 7.84 54.01
CA LEU A 607 -1.05 7.91 52.70
C LEU A 607 -1.10 6.54 52.03
N ILE A 608 -0.01 5.75 52.12
CA ILE A 608 0.02 4.38 51.62
C ILE A 608 -1.07 3.56 52.30
N ASP A 609 -1.13 3.58 53.64
CA ASP A 609 -2.16 2.87 54.41
C ASP A 609 -3.58 3.31 54.02
N HIS A 610 -3.79 4.61 53.83
CA HIS A 610 -5.07 5.17 53.44
C HIS A 610 -5.50 4.74 52.03
N LEU A 611 -4.58 4.75 51.06
CA LEU A 611 -4.85 4.30 49.70
C LEU A 611 -5.06 2.78 49.63
N ILE A 612 -4.33 1.99 50.43
CA ILE A 612 -4.57 0.55 50.59
C ILE A 612 -5.98 0.30 51.14
N ALA A 613 -6.40 1.02 52.19
CA ALA A 613 -7.75 0.89 52.72
C ALA A 613 -8.83 1.19 51.66
N LYS A 614 -8.62 2.22 50.82
CA LYS A 614 -9.53 2.53 49.71
C LYS A 614 -9.52 1.47 48.61
N ALA A 615 -8.38 0.87 48.31
CA ALA A 615 -8.27 -0.24 47.39
C ALA A 615 -9.07 -1.46 47.90
N HIS A 616 -8.95 -1.80 49.19
CA HIS A 616 -9.70 -2.90 49.81
C HIS A 616 -11.20 -2.65 49.82
N GLU A 617 -11.65 -1.43 50.14
CA GLU A 617 -13.06 -1.05 50.05
C GLU A 617 -13.63 -1.31 48.65
N LYS A 618 -12.88 -0.96 47.60
CA LYS A 618 -13.30 -1.18 46.21
C LYS A 618 -13.37 -2.67 45.86
N ILE A 619 -12.36 -3.46 46.26
CA ILE A 619 -12.37 -4.90 46.02
C ILE A 619 -13.56 -5.55 46.73
N GLN A 620 -13.81 -5.24 48.00
CA GLN A 620 -14.92 -5.80 48.77
C GLN A 620 -16.30 -5.39 48.19
N ALA A 621 -16.39 -4.24 47.53
CA ALA A 621 -17.62 -3.81 46.85
C ALA A 621 -17.90 -4.54 45.52
N ALA A 622 -16.90 -5.21 44.92
CA ALA A 622 -17.08 -5.91 43.64
C ALA A 622 -17.95 -7.17 43.81
N ASP A 623 -18.97 -7.33 42.95
CA ASP A 623 -19.85 -8.49 42.95
C ASP A 623 -19.30 -9.61 42.04
N LEU A 624 -18.97 -10.75 42.62
CA LEU A 624 -18.50 -11.94 41.89
C LEU A 624 -19.57 -13.03 41.78
N SER A 625 -20.81 -12.77 42.23
CA SER A 625 -21.85 -13.79 42.36
C SER A 625 -22.24 -14.48 41.05
N GLU A 626 -22.15 -13.77 39.91
CA GLU A 626 -22.34 -14.37 38.58
C GLU A 626 -21.32 -15.48 38.29
N GLY A 627 -20.12 -15.36 38.85
CA GLY A 627 -19.03 -16.33 38.73
C GLY A 627 -19.36 -17.71 39.32
N ALA A 628 -20.34 -17.81 40.22
CA ALA A 628 -20.78 -19.10 40.78
C ALA A 628 -21.25 -20.06 39.67
N THR A 629 -21.90 -19.55 38.63
CA THR A 629 -22.37 -20.37 37.50
C THR A 629 -21.25 -20.87 36.60
N LEU A 630 -20.08 -20.22 36.61
CA LEU A 630 -18.90 -20.57 35.81
C LEU A 630 -18.14 -21.77 36.39
N LEU A 631 -18.17 -21.93 37.72
CA LEU A 631 -17.54 -23.02 38.45
C LEU A 631 -18.44 -24.26 38.60
N ASP A 632 -19.69 -24.18 38.14
CA ASP A 632 -20.61 -25.31 38.12
C ASP A 632 -20.15 -26.39 37.13
N GLU A 633 -20.20 -27.67 37.52
CA GLU A 633 -19.72 -28.79 36.69
C GLU A 633 -20.43 -28.88 35.32
N SER A 634 -21.68 -28.43 35.23
CA SER A 634 -22.44 -28.46 33.98
C SER A 634 -22.28 -27.19 33.14
N PHE A 635 -21.51 -26.19 33.60
CA PHE A 635 -21.28 -24.93 32.88
C PHE A 635 -20.77 -25.16 31.45
N GLY A 636 -19.72 -25.97 31.28
CA GLY A 636 -19.17 -26.27 29.95
C GLY A 636 -20.21 -26.87 29.00
N ARG A 637 -21.02 -27.82 29.49
CA ARG A 637 -22.11 -28.43 28.70
C ARG A 637 -23.21 -27.43 28.36
N ARG A 638 -23.63 -26.58 29.31
CA ARG A 638 -24.62 -25.52 29.04
C ARG A 638 -24.10 -24.48 28.04
N SER A 639 -22.84 -24.08 28.14
CA SER A 639 -22.19 -23.15 27.21
C SER A 639 -22.11 -23.74 25.80
N LEU A 640 -21.79 -25.03 25.68
CA LEU A 640 -21.87 -25.75 24.41
C LEU A 640 -23.29 -25.74 23.83
N CYS A 641 -24.32 -26.03 24.64
CA CYS A 641 -25.72 -25.95 24.20
C CYS A 641 -26.07 -24.56 23.67
N GLY A 642 -25.73 -23.51 24.43
CA GLY A 642 -25.97 -22.12 24.04
C GLY A 642 -25.25 -21.75 22.74
N TRP A 643 -24.01 -22.21 22.58
CA TRP A 643 -23.24 -21.99 21.35
C TRP A 643 -23.86 -22.70 20.14
N VAL A 644 -24.24 -23.98 20.27
CA VAL A 644 -24.89 -24.75 19.20
C VAL A 644 -26.21 -24.10 18.78
N ARG A 645 -27.03 -23.67 19.74
CA ARG A 645 -28.28 -22.95 19.48
C ARG A 645 -28.03 -21.62 18.76
N HIS A 646 -27.07 -20.83 19.23
CA HIS A 646 -26.76 -19.54 18.61
C HIS A 646 -26.17 -19.69 17.20
N LYS A 647 -25.28 -20.67 16.99
CA LYS A 647 -24.56 -20.84 15.70
C LYS A 647 -25.38 -21.57 14.65
N PHE A 648 -26.13 -22.60 15.04
CA PHE A 648 -26.82 -23.48 14.10
C PHE A 648 -28.35 -23.47 14.26
N GLY A 649 -28.89 -22.81 15.30
CA GLY A 649 -30.33 -22.84 15.59
C GLY A 649 -30.81 -24.20 16.13
N ILE A 650 -29.90 -25.05 16.59
CA ILE A 650 -30.19 -26.42 17.03
C ILE A 650 -30.34 -26.44 18.54
N GLU A 651 -31.48 -26.94 19.01
CA GLU A 651 -31.71 -27.17 20.44
C GLU A 651 -31.08 -28.50 20.87
N VAL A 652 -30.28 -28.44 21.93
CA VAL A 652 -29.64 -29.58 22.58
C VAL A 652 -29.64 -29.36 24.09
N THR A 653 -29.73 -30.44 24.84
CA THR A 653 -29.72 -30.43 26.31
C THR A 653 -28.44 -31.05 26.86
N PRO A 654 -27.95 -30.62 28.04
CA PRO A 654 -26.76 -31.20 28.65
C PRO A 654 -26.83 -32.73 28.87
N ASP A 655 -28.04 -33.25 29.10
CA ASP A 655 -28.29 -34.67 29.35
C ASP A 655 -28.01 -35.55 28.12
N GLU A 656 -28.15 -35.01 26.90
CA GLU A 656 -27.87 -35.73 25.66
C GLU A 656 -26.38 -36.08 25.50
N PHE A 657 -25.50 -35.36 26.21
CA PHE A 657 -24.06 -35.59 26.24
C PHE A 657 -23.62 -36.36 27.49
N ALA A 658 -24.52 -36.61 28.44
CA ALA A 658 -24.15 -37.17 29.75
C ALA A 658 -23.51 -38.56 29.64
N ASN A 659 -23.88 -39.33 28.61
CA ASN A 659 -23.39 -40.68 28.35
C ASN A 659 -22.22 -40.74 27.34
N LEU A 660 -21.73 -39.59 26.86
CA LEU A 660 -20.64 -39.52 25.89
C LEU A 660 -19.37 -39.10 26.64
N GLU A 661 -18.41 -40.03 26.76
CA GLU A 661 -17.18 -39.83 27.52
C GLU A 661 -16.10 -39.10 26.70
N GLU A 662 -16.14 -39.21 25.37
CA GLU A 662 -15.13 -38.64 24.47
C GLU A 662 -15.63 -37.42 23.71
N PHE A 663 -14.78 -36.39 23.60
CA PHE A 663 -15.08 -35.16 22.85
C PHE A 663 -15.49 -35.44 21.40
N ASP A 664 -14.85 -36.42 20.75
CA ASP A 664 -15.12 -36.76 19.35
C ASP A 664 -16.53 -37.33 19.15
N GLN A 665 -17.08 -38.02 20.15
CA GLN A 665 -18.45 -38.55 20.08
C GLN A 665 -19.48 -37.42 20.19
N VAL A 666 -19.23 -36.46 21.08
CA VAL A 666 -20.06 -35.25 21.19
C VAL A 666 -19.97 -34.41 19.92
N ALA A 667 -18.75 -34.19 19.41
CA ALA A 667 -18.53 -33.45 18.17
C ALA A 667 -19.24 -34.12 17.00
N LYS A 668 -19.13 -35.45 16.86
CA LYS A 668 -19.82 -36.21 15.81
C LYS A 668 -21.34 -36.03 15.88
N LEU A 669 -21.95 -36.19 17.07
CA LEU A 669 -23.39 -35.99 17.24
C LEU A 669 -23.83 -34.58 16.81
N LEU A 670 -23.07 -33.56 17.20
CA LEU A 670 -23.38 -32.17 16.86
C LEU A 670 -23.15 -31.87 15.38
N ILE A 671 -22.11 -32.44 14.77
CA ILE A 671 -21.84 -32.36 13.34
C ILE A 671 -22.99 -33.00 12.57
N ASP A 672 -23.40 -34.22 12.91
CA ASP A 672 -24.50 -34.93 12.25
C ASP A 672 -25.80 -34.10 12.30
N ARG A 673 -26.09 -33.44 13.42
CA ARG A 673 -27.24 -32.52 13.52
C ARG A 673 -27.08 -31.25 12.71
N ALA A 674 -25.89 -30.64 12.70
CA ALA A 674 -25.61 -29.43 11.94
C ALA A 674 -25.67 -29.67 10.43
N GLU A 675 -25.12 -30.79 9.96
CA GLU A 675 -25.21 -31.20 8.55
C GLU A 675 -26.65 -31.51 8.16
N LYS A 676 -27.41 -32.20 9.01
CA LYS A 676 -28.83 -32.44 8.76
C LYS A 676 -29.64 -31.13 8.66
N ALA A 677 -29.40 -30.18 9.57
CA ALA A 677 -30.04 -28.86 9.51
C ALA A 677 -29.67 -28.10 8.23
N TYR A 678 -28.43 -28.26 7.75
CA TYR A 678 -28.00 -27.71 6.47
C TYR A 678 -28.74 -28.35 5.29
N GLU A 679 -28.84 -29.68 5.26
CA GLU A 679 -29.56 -30.43 4.22
C GLU A 679 -31.06 -30.07 4.16
N GLU A 680 -31.68 -29.85 5.32
CA GLU A 680 -33.05 -29.35 5.42
C GLU A 680 -33.19 -27.97 4.76
N LYS A 681 -32.21 -27.07 4.98
CA LYS A 681 -32.17 -25.74 4.34
C LYS A 681 -31.89 -25.82 2.84
N GLU A 682 -31.03 -26.74 2.43
CA GLU A 682 -30.70 -27.02 1.03
C GLU A 682 -31.94 -27.49 0.26
N SER A 683 -32.82 -28.26 0.90
CA SER A 683 -34.10 -28.68 0.34
C SER A 683 -35.18 -27.59 0.38
N GLU A 684 -35.14 -26.71 1.38
CA GLU A 684 -36.13 -25.65 1.58
C GLU A 684 -35.93 -24.45 0.63
N TYR A 685 -34.67 -24.03 0.44
CA TYR A 685 -34.35 -22.77 -0.23
C TYR A 685 -34.74 -22.69 -1.72
N PRO A 686 -34.54 -23.73 -2.55
CA PRO A 686 -34.98 -23.71 -3.95
C PRO A 686 -36.50 -23.52 -4.04
N ILE A 687 -37.27 -24.15 -3.15
CA ILE A 687 -38.73 -24.04 -3.09
C ILE A 687 -39.16 -22.64 -2.68
N LEU A 688 -38.52 -22.05 -1.67
CA LEU A 688 -38.79 -20.66 -1.28
C LEU A 688 -38.50 -19.69 -2.43
N THR A 689 -37.40 -19.91 -3.15
CA THR A 689 -37.00 -19.10 -4.31
C THR A 689 -38.03 -19.23 -5.44
N GLY A 690 -38.44 -20.46 -5.77
CA GLY A 690 -39.48 -20.73 -6.77
C GLY A 690 -40.81 -20.06 -6.41
N ILE A 691 -41.34 -20.34 -5.21
CA ILE A 691 -42.60 -19.72 -4.75
C ILE A 691 -42.50 -18.19 -4.80
N SER A 692 -41.39 -17.61 -4.33
CA SER A 692 -41.20 -16.15 -4.32
C SER A 692 -41.15 -15.57 -5.74
N ALA A 693 -40.46 -16.22 -6.67
CA ALA A 693 -40.34 -15.77 -8.07
C ALA A 693 -41.69 -15.73 -8.79
N PHE A 694 -42.61 -16.65 -8.46
CA PHE A 694 -43.95 -16.72 -9.04
C PHE A 694 -45.04 -16.08 -8.16
N THR A 695 -44.66 -15.43 -7.05
CA THR A 695 -45.59 -14.67 -6.20
C THR A 695 -45.49 -13.18 -6.54
N ALA A 696 -46.57 -12.60 -7.08
CA ALA A 696 -46.69 -11.17 -7.30
C ALA A 696 -47.51 -10.50 -6.17
N ARG A 697 -47.08 -9.31 -5.75
CA ARG A 697 -47.82 -8.47 -4.80
C ARG A 697 -48.50 -7.33 -5.56
N GLN A 698 -49.84 -7.34 -5.63
CA GLN A 698 -50.65 -6.23 -6.14
C GLN A 698 -51.45 -5.62 -4.98
N GLY A 699 -50.96 -4.51 -4.42
CA GLY A 699 -51.55 -3.89 -3.24
C GLY A 699 -51.48 -4.80 -2.01
N THR A 700 -52.63 -5.05 -1.38
CA THR A 700 -52.78 -6.00 -0.25
C THR A 700 -53.01 -7.45 -0.67
N GLN A 701 -53.27 -7.72 -1.96
CA GLN A 701 -53.49 -9.08 -2.46
C GLN A 701 -52.19 -9.71 -2.94
N ILE A 702 -51.99 -10.96 -2.54
CA ILE A 702 -50.88 -11.81 -2.94
C ILE A 702 -51.41 -12.78 -3.99
N HIS A 703 -50.86 -12.76 -5.20
CA HIS A 703 -51.24 -13.66 -6.29
C HIS A 703 -50.07 -14.60 -6.62
N LEU A 704 -50.37 -15.89 -6.71
CA LEU A 704 -49.40 -16.93 -7.09
C LEU A 704 -49.71 -17.39 -8.52
N ASP A 705 -48.74 -17.24 -9.42
CA ASP A 705 -48.78 -17.80 -10.76
C ASP A 705 -48.48 -19.31 -10.70
N ARG A 706 -49.55 -20.12 -10.70
CA ARG A 706 -49.44 -21.58 -10.60
C ARG A 706 -48.99 -22.24 -11.89
N GLU A 707 -49.34 -21.67 -13.05
CA GLU A 707 -48.91 -22.19 -14.34
C GLU A 707 -47.40 -22.02 -14.51
N GLY A 708 -46.89 -20.84 -14.19
CA GLY A 708 -45.45 -20.56 -14.18
C GLY A 708 -44.70 -21.45 -13.19
N LEU A 709 -45.23 -21.60 -11.96
CA LEU A 709 -44.62 -22.45 -10.94
C LEU A 709 -44.60 -23.94 -11.35
N ALA A 710 -45.68 -24.47 -11.92
CA ALA A 710 -45.74 -25.86 -12.41
C ALA A 710 -44.76 -26.09 -13.56
N SER A 711 -44.67 -25.17 -14.52
CA SER A 711 -43.68 -25.25 -15.61
C SER A 711 -42.25 -25.17 -15.09
N TRP A 712 -42.00 -24.37 -14.05
CA TRP A 712 -40.69 -24.28 -13.41
C TRP A 712 -40.33 -25.57 -12.67
N LEU A 713 -41.27 -26.17 -11.92
CA LEU A 713 -41.07 -27.44 -11.22
C LEU A 713 -40.70 -28.57 -12.20
N LEU A 714 -41.39 -28.64 -13.34
CA LEU A 714 -41.08 -29.61 -14.40
C LEU A 714 -39.66 -29.40 -14.95
N GLY A 715 -39.29 -28.15 -15.25
CA GLY A 715 -37.95 -27.85 -15.76
C GLY A 715 -36.83 -28.07 -14.73
N ARG A 716 -37.09 -27.75 -13.46
CA ARG A 716 -36.10 -27.72 -12.37
C ARG A 716 -35.89 -29.08 -11.70
N PHE A 717 -36.98 -29.80 -11.44
CA PHE A 717 -36.96 -31.08 -10.72
C PHE A 717 -37.34 -32.27 -11.62
N GLY A 718 -37.84 -32.04 -12.83
CA GLY A 718 -38.30 -33.11 -13.72
C GLY A 718 -39.64 -33.71 -13.29
N ILE A 719 -40.42 -33.00 -12.48
CA ILE A 719 -41.65 -33.50 -11.85
C ILE A 719 -42.84 -32.71 -12.38
N GLU A 720 -43.82 -33.42 -12.95
CA GLU A 720 -45.11 -32.83 -13.32
C GLU A 720 -46.02 -32.77 -12.09
N LEU A 721 -46.39 -31.55 -11.68
CA LEU A 721 -47.38 -31.31 -10.63
C LEU A 721 -48.62 -30.64 -11.26
N PRO A 722 -49.76 -31.34 -11.34
CA PRO A 722 -51.01 -30.76 -11.86
C PRO A 722 -51.46 -29.55 -11.04
N ILE A 723 -51.97 -28.52 -11.72
CA ILE A 723 -52.35 -27.23 -11.09
C ILE A 723 -53.47 -27.41 -10.05
N ASP A 724 -54.36 -28.36 -10.28
CA ASP A 724 -55.45 -28.78 -9.41
C ASP A 724 -54.99 -29.50 -8.14
N GLU A 725 -53.81 -30.12 -8.17
CA GLU A 725 -53.17 -30.75 -7.01
C GLU A 725 -52.31 -29.77 -6.18
N MET A 726 -52.12 -28.53 -6.67
CA MET A 726 -51.36 -27.50 -5.95
C MET A 726 -52.19 -26.89 -4.83
N LEU A 727 -51.69 -27.03 -3.60
CA LEU A 727 -52.34 -26.49 -2.41
C LEU A 727 -52.43 -24.96 -2.44
N LEU A 728 -53.59 -24.44 -2.01
CA LEU A 728 -53.91 -23.01 -1.99
C LEU A 728 -53.18 -22.26 -0.87
N ASN A 729 -52.95 -22.94 0.25
CA ASN A 729 -52.24 -22.38 1.40
C ASN A 729 -50.73 -22.40 1.12
N ARG A 730 -50.07 -21.25 1.32
CA ARG A 730 -48.63 -21.09 1.05
C ARG A 730 -47.76 -22.02 1.89
N ASP A 731 -48.10 -22.25 3.15
CA ASP A 731 -47.32 -23.09 4.05
C ASP A 731 -47.49 -24.58 3.72
N GLU A 732 -48.72 -24.98 3.37
CA GLU A 732 -49.00 -26.35 2.93
C GLU A 732 -48.37 -26.65 1.57
N LEU A 733 -48.44 -25.71 0.61
CA LEU A 733 -47.76 -25.82 -0.68
C LEU A 733 -46.24 -25.91 -0.49
N LYS A 734 -45.67 -25.08 0.38
CA LYS A 734 -44.25 -25.16 0.73
C LYS A 734 -43.89 -26.55 1.26
N ALA A 735 -44.65 -27.09 2.19
CA ALA A 735 -44.41 -28.42 2.75
C ALA A 735 -44.48 -29.53 1.68
N GLN A 736 -45.48 -29.47 0.79
CA GLN A 736 -45.63 -30.39 -0.35
C GLN A 736 -44.40 -30.35 -1.27
N LEU A 737 -43.96 -29.14 -1.64
CA LEU A 737 -42.85 -28.95 -2.58
C LEU A 737 -41.48 -29.28 -1.96
N ILE A 738 -41.30 -29.12 -0.64
CA ILE A 738 -40.06 -29.51 0.05
C ILE A 738 -39.81 -31.02 -0.09
N GLN A 739 -40.85 -31.85 0.01
CA GLN A 739 -40.72 -33.30 -0.18
C GLN A 739 -40.19 -33.66 -1.57
N LEU A 740 -40.60 -32.91 -2.60
CA LEU A 740 -40.09 -33.07 -3.96
C LEU A 740 -38.61 -32.70 -4.05
N SER A 741 -38.22 -31.60 -3.42
CA SER A 741 -36.81 -31.16 -3.39
C SER A 741 -35.91 -32.17 -2.66
N GLN A 742 -36.40 -32.80 -1.58
CA GLN A 742 -35.68 -33.83 -0.83
C GLN A 742 -35.38 -35.07 -1.70
N ALA A 743 -36.35 -35.54 -2.49
CA ALA A 743 -36.13 -36.67 -3.39
C ALA A 743 -35.04 -36.41 -4.44
N VAL A 744 -34.93 -35.15 -4.90
CA VAL A 744 -33.87 -34.72 -5.82
C VAL A 744 -32.51 -34.62 -5.11
N ALA A 745 -32.49 -34.18 -3.85
CA ALA A 745 -31.27 -34.16 -3.03
C ALA A 745 -30.73 -35.59 -2.79
N ASP A 746 -31.59 -36.56 -2.49
CA ASP A 746 -31.19 -37.98 -2.35
C ASP A 746 -30.55 -38.52 -3.64
N THR A 747 -31.12 -38.16 -4.79
CA THR A 747 -30.57 -38.50 -6.10
C THR A 747 -29.20 -37.86 -6.30
N SER A 748 -29.03 -36.60 -5.92
CA SER A 748 -27.73 -35.89 -5.98
C SER A 748 -26.67 -36.63 -5.18
N GLN A 749 -26.97 -37.09 -3.97
CA GLN A 749 -26.01 -37.82 -3.11
C GLN A 749 -25.55 -39.15 -3.73
N ILE A 750 -26.43 -39.83 -4.47
CA ILE A 750 -26.07 -41.02 -5.24
C ILE A 750 -25.10 -40.63 -6.37
N ARG A 751 -25.42 -39.58 -7.13
CA ARG A 751 -24.56 -39.11 -8.24
C ARG A 751 -23.19 -38.62 -7.78
N ILE A 752 -23.10 -37.96 -6.63
CA ILE A 752 -21.83 -37.55 -6.02
C ILE A 752 -20.93 -38.77 -5.77
N ARG A 753 -21.48 -39.84 -5.17
CA ARG A 753 -20.72 -41.06 -4.89
C ARG A 753 -20.27 -41.74 -6.18
N GLU A 754 -21.19 -41.94 -7.13
CA GLU A 754 -20.88 -42.55 -8.42
C GLU A 754 -19.79 -41.78 -9.18
N ALA A 755 -19.86 -40.45 -9.22
CA ALA A 755 -18.91 -39.63 -9.95
C ALA A 755 -17.51 -39.68 -9.32
N HIS A 756 -17.41 -39.62 -7.99
CA HIS A 756 -16.12 -39.76 -7.29
C HIS A 756 -15.52 -41.17 -7.38
N GLU A 757 -16.35 -42.22 -7.38
CA GLU A 757 -15.90 -43.58 -7.64
C GLU A 757 -15.35 -43.73 -9.06
N ARG A 758 -16.02 -43.13 -10.06
CA ARG A 758 -15.53 -43.09 -11.44
C ARG A 758 -14.19 -42.38 -11.55
N ILE A 759 -14.05 -41.19 -10.94
CA ILE A 759 -12.75 -40.48 -10.91
C ILE A 759 -11.68 -41.36 -10.25
N SER A 760 -11.99 -41.97 -9.11
CA SER A 760 -11.04 -42.85 -8.41
C SER A 760 -10.63 -44.06 -9.25
N GLY A 761 -11.51 -44.56 -10.12
CA GLY A 761 -11.20 -45.63 -11.07
C GLY A 761 -10.33 -45.20 -12.26
N LEU A 762 -10.25 -43.89 -12.56
CA LEU A 762 -9.44 -43.36 -13.66
C LEU A 762 -7.95 -43.17 -13.30
N PHE A 763 -7.61 -43.16 -12.00
CA PHE A 763 -6.24 -42.95 -11.52
C PHE A 763 -5.78 -44.14 -10.67
N GLU A 764 -4.52 -44.58 -10.84
CA GLU A 764 -3.93 -45.56 -9.93
C GLU A 764 -3.72 -44.94 -8.54
N LYS A 765 -3.86 -45.73 -7.47
CA LYS A 765 -3.68 -45.26 -6.08
C LYS A 765 -2.28 -44.67 -5.78
N THR A 766 -1.28 -45.02 -6.58
CA THR A 766 0.12 -44.58 -6.48
C THR A 766 0.48 -43.42 -7.40
N SER A 767 -0.48 -42.88 -8.16
CA SER A 767 -0.23 -41.79 -9.11
C SER A 767 0.19 -40.51 -8.38
N ASP A 768 1.16 -39.78 -8.95
CA ASP A 768 1.51 -38.44 -8.48
C ASP A 768 0.26 -37.52 -8.58
N PRO A 769 -0.07 -36.71 -7.56
CA PRO A 769 -1.18 -35.75 -7.61
C PRO A 769 -1.17 -34.80 -8.82
N ALA A 770 0.00 -34.53 -9.40
CA ALA A 770 0.16 -33.69 -10.60
C ALA A 770 -0.11 -34.45 -11.92
N THR A 771 -0.32 -35.78 -11.87
CA THR A 771 -0.57 -36.60 -13.05
C THR A 771 -1.87 -36.17 -13.73
N THR A 772 -1.80 -35.86 -15.01
CA THR A 772 -2.97 -35.52 -15.83
C THR A 772 -3.69 -36.78 -16.28
N LEU A 773 -4.99 -36.66 -16.56
CA LEU A 773 -5.83 -37.79 -16.95
C LEU A 773 -5.33 -38.47 -18.24
N SER A 774 -4.80 -37.69 -19.19
CA SER A 774 -4.19 -38.22 -20.43
C SER A 774 -2.96 -39.10 -20.18
N LEU A 775 -2.24 -38.90 -19.07
CA LEU A 775 -1.11 -39.73 -18.67
C LEU A 775 -1.55 -40.91 -17.79
N ALA A 776 -2.59 -40.71 -16.97
CA ALA A 776 -3.12 -41.74 -16.08
C ALA A 776 -3.88 -42.85 -16.84
N VAL A 777 -4.53 -42.51 -17.94
CA VAL A 777 -5.37 -43.43 -18.70
C VAL A 777 -4.69 -43.80 -20.02
N SER A 778 -4.40 -45.09 -20.20
CA SER A 778 -3.75 -45.62 -21.41
C SER A 778 -4.67 -45.71 -22.64
N GLN A 779 -5.97 -45.49 -22.49
CA GLN A 779 -6.97 -45.56 -23.56
C GLN A 779 -7.80 -44.27 -23.61
N HIS A 780 -7.73 -43.53 -24.73
CA HIS A 780 -8.57 -42.34 -24.98
C HIS A 780 -10.08 -42.59 -24.81
N GLN A 781 -10.52 -43.84 -24.96
CA GLN A 781 -11.92 -44.25 -24.82
C GLN A 781 -12.49 -43.97 -23.41
N ALA A 782 -11.71 -44.18 -22.34
CA ALA A 782 -12.24 -43.98 -20.98
C ALA A 782 -12.48 -42.50 -20.66
N ILE A 783 -11.71 -41.58 -21.26
CA ILE A 783 -11.96 -40.13 -21.16
C ILE A 783 -13.27 -39.78 -21.89
N GLY A 784 -13.49 -40.38 -23.07
CA GLY A 784 -14.75 -40.25 -23.82
C GLY A 784 -15.95 -40.78 -23.05
N ASP A 785 -15.83 -41.95 -22.42
CA ASP A 785 -16.90 -42.55 -21.61
C ASP A 785 -17.23 -41.68 -20.39
N PHE A 786 -16.22 -41.07 -19.78
CA PHE A 786 -16.42 -40.11 -18.69
C PHE A 786 -17.11 -38.83 -19.18
N ALA A 787 -16.70 -38.27 -20.33
CA ALA A 787 -17.38 -37.12 -20.93
C ALA A 787 -18.86 -37.43 -21.25
N ASN A 788 -19.15 -38.62 -21.76
CA ASN A 788 -20.52 -39.09 -22.01
C ASN A 788 -21.33 -39.17 -20.71
N TYR A 789 -20.76 -39.71 -19.64
CA TYR A 789 -21.39 -39.72 -18.31
C TYR A 789 -21.72 -38.31 -17.80
N LEU A 790 -20.77 -37.37 -17.89
CA LEU A 790 -21.01 -35.97 -17.49
C LEU A 790 -22.18 -35.36 -18.29
N SER A 791 -22.23 -35.61 -19.59
CA SER A 791 -23.28 -35.07 -20.45
C SER A 791 -24.65 -35.69 -20.20
N GLY A 792 -24.72 -37.01 -19.99
CA GLY A 792 -25.97 -37.75 -19.86
C GLY A 792 -26.58 -37.65 -18.46
N GLU A 793 -25.77 -37.80 -17.41
CA GLU A 793 -26.26 -37.89 -16.03
C GLU A 793 -26.23 -36.53 -15.32
N LEU A 794 -25.24 -35.67 -15.64
CA LEU A 794 -25.07 -34.36 -15.00
C LEU A 794 -25.47 -33.18 -15.90
N GLY A 795 -25.71 -33.42 -17.20
CA GLY A 795 -26.01 -32.37 -18.17
C GLY A 795 -24.81 -31.45 -18.48
N TYR A 796 -23.58 -31.86 -18.15
CA TYR A 796 -22.36 -31.07 -18.35
C TYR A 796 -21.62 -31.50 -19.63
N GLN A 797 -21.48 -30.57 -20.56
CA GLN A 797 -20.77 -30.79 -21.82
C GLN A 797 -19.27 -30.49 -21.65
N ALA A 798 -18.43 -31.50 -21.77
CA ALA A 798 -16.97 -31.39 -21.63
C ALA A 798 -16.26 -31.84 -22.90
N GLN A 799 -15.20 -31.15 -23.30
CA GLN A 799 -14.31 -31.62 -24.36
C GLN A 799 -13.32 -32.64 -23.80
N VAL A 800 -13.12 -33.74 -24.53
CA VAL A 800 -12.22 -34.84 -24.14
C VAL A 800 -10.78 -34.34 -23.93
N GLU A 801 -10.35 -33.40 -24.76
CA GLU A 801 -9.01 -32.79 -24.69
C GLU A 801 -8.80 -31.98 -23.41
N ASP A 802 -9.81 -31.24 -22.96
CA ASP A 802 -9.76 -30.45 -21.73
C ASP A 802 -9.72 -31.36 -20.51
N LEU A 803 -10.57 -32.39 -20.47
CA LEU A 803 -10.55 -33.41 -19.42
C LEU A 803 -9.19 -34.12 -19.35
N GLY A 804 -8.58 -34.41 -20.51
CA GLY A 804 -7.26 -35.05 -20.59
C GLY A 804 -6.12 -34.24 -19.96
N ARG A 805 -6.25 -32.91 -19.91
CA ARG A 805 -5.25 -32.01 -19.30
C ARG A 805 -5.41 -31.84 -17.80
N MET A 806 -6.55 -32.27 -17.25
CA MET A 806 -6.85 -32.11 -15.83
C MET A 806 -6.21 -33.21 -15.00
N ASN A 807 -5.71 -32.86 -13.82
CA ASN A 807 -5.34 -33.83 -12.79
C ASN A 807 -6.57 -34.26 -11.97
N ARG A 808 -6.36 -35.20 -11.04
CA ARG A 808 -7.43 -35.74 -10.19
C ARG A 808 -8.23 -34.65 -9.46
N SER A 809 -7.55 -33.72 -8.78
CA SER A 809 -8.20 -32.67 -8.01
C SER A 809 -8.99 -31.70 -8.90
N GLN A 810 -8.49 -31.39 -10.10
CA GLN A 810 -9.21 -30.56 -11.06
C GLN A 810 -10.48 -31.25 -11.57
N LEU A 811 -10.45 -32.56 -11.78
CA LEU A 811 -11.64 -33.34 -12.17
C LEU A 811 -12.67 -33.43 -11.04
N GLU A 812 -12.23 -33.61 -9.80
CA GLU A 812 -13.11 -33.59 -8.62
C GLU A 812 -13.84 -32.25 -8.52
N VAL A 813 -13.12 -31.12 -8.66
CA VAL A 813 -13.71 -29.78 -8.67
C VAL A 813 -14.71 -29.60 -9.82
N LEU A 814 -14.38 -30.09 -11.03
CA LEU A 814 -15.28 -30.00 -12.19
C LEU A 814 -16.56 -30.81 -11.98
N VAL A 815 -16.46 -32.02 -11.43
CA VAL A 815 -17.61 -32.87 -11.15
C VAL A 815 -18.49 -32.29 -10.06
N ASP A 816 -17.90 -31.86 -8.94
CA ASP A 816 -18.65 -31.20 -7.87
C ASP A 816 -19.41 -29.98 -8.41
N ARG A 817 -18.73 -29.19 -9.24
CA ARG A 817 -19.33 -28.05 -9.94
C ARG A 817 -20.52 -28.47 -10.80
N ALA A 818 -20.36 -29.50 -11.63
CA ALA A 818 -21.43 -29.99 -12.51
C ALA A 818 -22.63 -30.49 -11.71
N ILE A 819 -22.39 -31.17 -10.59
CA ILE A 819 -23.43 -31.65 -9.68
C ILE A 819 -24.14 -30.46 -9.03
N ASP A 820 -23.41 -29.51 -8.45
CA ASP A 820 -24.02 -28.35 -7.80
C ASP A 820 -24.82 -27.50 -8.81
N ASP A 821 -24.35 -27.36 -10.06
CA ASP A 821 -25.10 -26.67 -11.14
C ASP A 821 -26.39 -27.41 -11.53
N ARG A 822 -26.39 -28.75 -11.47
CA ARG A 822 -27.54 -29.58 -11.85
C ARG A 822 -28.58 -29.69 -10.74
N PHE A 823 -28.13 -29.95 -9.52
CA PHE A 823 -29.00 -30.33 -8.40
C PHE A 823 -29.26 -29.18 -7.43
N HIS A 824 -28.32 -28.25 -7.25
CA HIS A 824 -28.38 -27.17 -6.26
C HIS A 824 -28.07 -25.75 -6.80
N PRO A 825 -28.49 -25.35 -8.03
CA PRO A 825 -28.08 -24.08 -8.63
C PRO A 825 -28.48 -22.83 -7.83
N GLU A 826 -29.63 -22.83 -7.15
CA GLU A 826 -30.07 -21.71 -6.32
C GLU A 826 -29.21 -21.56 -5.07
N MET A 827 -29.02 -22.66 -4.33
CA MET A 827 -28.19 -22.72 -3.13
C MET A 827 -26.75 -22.34 -3.45
N ARG A 828 -26.16 -22.91 -4.50
CA ARG A 828 -24.80 -22.59 -4.92
C ARG A 828 -24.58 -21.09 -5.16
N ARG A 829 -25.50 -20.41 -5.84
CA ARG A 829 -25.40 -18.96 -6.08
C ARG A 829 -25.44 -18.18 -4.77
N MET A 830 -26.35 -18.57 -3.88
CA MET A 830 -26.49 -17.94 -2.56
C MET A 830 -25.25 -18.15 -1.70
N GLU A 831 -24.78 -19.40 -1.54
CA GLU A 831 -23.56 -19.76 -0.82
C GLU A 831 -22.35 -18.98 -1.34
N ARG A 832 -22.15 -18.97 -2.67
CA ARG A 832 -21.03 -18.24 -3.30
C ARG A 832 -21.11 -16.75 -3.00
N GLN A 833 -22.29 -16.14 -3.13
CA GLN A 833 -22.48 -14.72 -2.85
C GLN A 833 -22.20 -14.39 -1.38
N VAL A 834 -22.74 -15.21 -0.46
CA VAL A 834 -22.55 -15.03 0.98
C VAL A 834 -21.07 -15.17 1.36
N LEU A 835 -20.39 -16.23 0.91
CA LEU A 835 -18.97 -16.43 1.20
C LEU A 835 -18.11 -15.29 0.64
N LEU A 836 -18.32 -14.88 -0.62
CA LEU A 836 -17.57 -13.76 -1.20
C LEU A 836 -17.83 -12.46 -0.46
N THR A 837 -19.08 -12.19 -0.05
CA THR A 837 -19.42 -10.98 0.71
C THR A 837 -18.71 -10.97 2.06
N ILE A 838 -18.77 -12.08 2.81
CA ILE A 838 -18.11 -12.21 4.11
C ILE A 838 -16.59 -12.06 3.97
N VAL A 839 -15.97 -12.74 3.01
CA VAL A 839 -14.53 -12.67 2.77
C VAL A 839 -14.10 -11.26 2.38
N ASP A 840 -14.81 -10.63 1.45
CA ASP A 840 -14.47 -9.29 0.96
C ASP A 840 -14.68 -8.23 2.05
N GLU A 841 -15.74 -8.33 2.85
CA GLU A 841 -16.02 -7.43 3.97
C GLU A 841 -15.00 -7.59 5.10
N ALA A 842 -14.72 -8.83 5.51
CA ALA A 842 -13.71 -9.11 6.53
C ALA A 842 -12.33 -8.61 6.10
N TRP A 843 -11.96 -8.80 4.82
CA TRP A 843 -10.69 -8.32 4.30
C TRP A 843 -10.60 -6.79 4.26
N LYS A 844 -11.66 -6.10 3.83
CA LYS A 844 -11.72 -4.63 3.84
C LYS A 844 -11.59 -4.08 5.27
N ASN A 845 -12.35 -4.63 6.21
CA ASN A 845 -12.31 -4.20 7.61
C ASN A 845 -10.93 -4.46 8.23
N HIS A 846 -10.30 -5.59 7.90
CA HIS A 846 -8.93 -5.89 8.31
C HIS A 846 -7.92 -4.90 7.74
N LEU A 847 -8.00 -4.57 6.44
CA LEU A 847 -7.12 -3.56 5.81
C LEU A 847 -7.27 -2.19 6.47
N LEU A 848 -8.50 -1.77 6.75
CA LEU A 848 -8.77 -0.51 7.45
C LEU A 848 -8.15 -0.50 8.85
N ALA A 849 -8.33 -1.58 9.63
CA ALA A 849 -7.71 -1.72 10.95
C ALA A 849 -6.17 -1.69 10.87
N MET A 850 -5.57 -2.33 9.87
CA MET A 850 -4.11 -2.30 9.65
C MET A 850 -3.61 -0.90 9.26
N ASP A 851 -4.36 -0.16 8.44
CA ASP A 851 -4.02 1.23 8.09
C ASP A 851 -4.05 2.14 9.33
N HIS A 852 -5.04 1.98 10.23
CA HIS A 852 -5.10 2.71 11.50
C HIS A 852 -3.97 2.32 12.48
N LEU A 853 -3.61 1.04 12.57
CA LEU A 853 -2.46 0.61 13.38
C LEU A 853 -1.14 1.17 12.83
N ARG A 854 -1.00 1.25 11.51
CA ARG A 854 0.20 1.85 10.91
C ARG A 854 0.31 3.32 11.25
N SER A 855 -0.79 4.08 11.24
CA SER A 855 -0.76 5.51 11.55
C SER A 855 -0.50 5.78 13.03
N SER A 856 -0.95 4.93 13.96
CA SER A 856 -0.66 5.07 15.38
C SER A 856 0.78 4.70 15.77
N VAL A 857 1.42 3.78 15.04
CA VAL A 857 2.81 3.34 15.30
C VAL A 857 3.86 4.28 14.66
N GLN A 858 3.48 5.12 13.69
CA GLN A 858 4.38 6.11 13.06
C GLN A 858 4.60 7.39 13.89
N LEU A 859 4.34 7.35 15.21
CA LEU A 859 4.68 8.40 16.17
C LEU A 859 6.20 8.50 16.42
#